data_AF-A0A848U3F1-F1
#
_entry.id   AF-A0A848U3F1-F1
#
_cell.length_a   1.000
_cell.length_b   1.000
_cell.length_c   1.000
_cell.angle_alpha   90.00
_cell.angle_beta   90.00
_cell.angle_gamma   90.00
#
_symmetry.space_group_name_H-M   'P 1'
#
loop_
_entity.id
_entity.type
_entity.pdbx_description
1 polymer ?
#
loop_
_entity_poly.entity_id
_entity_poly.type
_entity_poly.pdbx_seq_one_letter_code
_entity_poly.pdbx_strand_id
1 'polypeptide(L)'
;MNKSRFNPDTVQLPRRTTVASMMLGLLVGTVTTFSSVYADDTEVFFGQLDPDMNVFPNVLFVLDTSGSMNSGDSGYSGTRLERMKSALNTILDNSSNVNVGLMRFNGYYGGGAVLYPVTGIDQPICPNNDCGSISLSAQVSQDNDDMEQYVSSGQMTPGGTRLSLGEDDDDNPQLTSFRFQNLDIPSGVTITSATLEFTAEATRTGSADLVLSGQDVGDAPTIGTTDHYLTGQPRTTAVVNWQPDDWYIGNTYESPDVSAIVQEVTDRADWCGGQSMAFIVEGTGTRAAYTYNKSPSRAPILRITYDSDSIPEDKGCTSKAALAQIGSSSDDAYEKVNNGKIIPNSNELKLPQTSNKTSRRIVTRLRFQGLSVPPGATIESASIEFEVDEQRDGALQILIEAENVDSAPELVANNYWISNRPVVSSPVLWNIADSDDWPVNTKVSTPDIASHVQTIVNRSGWETNNDIAFVLRHTGSNNNRRVFDSYDGEQPAAAKLRVTYRTKLGASGGAQANFKTAREDMKKVVSELSATGGTPIVAAYYEAVQYMLGGPVDYGTKRGYYTHQYHRVSHPASYTGGSVSVDSRCTAANPESSYCKNEQINGTATYISPLADSCQTNHLVFLSDGVPTSNTAISRVKELIDETSCSPDSGNEACGRELASWLEQTDHNENISRKQNINTYTIGFNINSSFLADLATAGGGSYYDAASSEELVAVFQNILGDVLAVDTSFVAPGATVNQFNRLTHRNDIYFALFKPDQRPGWAGNLKRYHVGANSSGNVVIQDKNGKPAVDAKTGFFNETAKSWWTAGIDGSAVEAGGAASNISLAGPGGSGSRRVFTWMGTSIPSGGVDLTAAAQKLHEDNIAIDIDALGLGGGLTLANIERRNELLQWTRGIDLKDEDLDGSISDARTHMGDPMHAQPAILNYADGGSTKTTIFVATNEGLLHAVEHENGTELYAYMPK
;
A
#
# COMPACT_ATOMS: atom_id res chain seq x y z
N MET A 1 -55.65 64.73 32.12
CA MET A 1 -56.93 64.52 32.82
C MET A 1 -57.39 63.08 32.60
N ASN A 2 -57.70 62.37 33.69
CA ASN A 2 -58.44 61.09 33.85
C ASN A 2 -57.93 59.81 33.14
N LYS A 3 -57.37 58.83 33.86
CA LYS A 3 -57.99 57.75 34.72
C LYS A 3 -58.44 56.54 33.86
N SER A 4 -58.26 55.26 34.20
CA SER A 4 -57.54 54.54 35.27
C SER A 4 -57.76 53.01 35.07
N ARG A 5 -56.68 52.21 35.12
CA ARG A 5 -56.44 50.93 35.83
C ARG A 5 -57.48 49.77 35.91
N PHE A 6 -56.94 48.56 35.60
CA PHE A 6 -56.91 47.27 36.35
C PHE A 6 -58.05 46.20 36.27
N ASN A 7 -57.57 44.96 36.03
CA ASN A 7 -58.10 43.59 36.24
C ASN A 7 -58.37 43.28 37.74
N PRO A 8 -59.24 42.30 38.17
CA PRO A 8 -58.76 40.91 38.44
C PRO A 8 -59.80 39.74 38.50
N ASP A 9 -59.29 38.50 38.35
CA ASP A 9 -59.53 37.18 39.01
C ASP A 9 -60.89 36.64 39.55
N THR A 10 -60.98 35.29 39.51
CA THR A 10 -61.76 34.27 40.30
C THR A 10 -63.18 33.87 39.79
N VAL A 11 -63.61 32.59 39.72
CA VAL A 11 -63.92 31.63 40.82
C VAL A 11 -64.01 30.14 40.38
N GLN A 12 -63.34 29.29 41.18
CA GLN A 12 -63.45 27.86 41.61
C GLN A 12 -64.19 26.69 40.90
N LEU A 13 -63.38 25.60 40.78
CA LEU A 13 -63.57 24.13 41.00
C LEU A 13 -64.30 23.23 39.97
N PRO A 14 -63.64 22.14 39.55
CA PRO A 14 -64.29 20.83 39.42
C PRO A 14 -63.52 19.69 40.11
N ARG A 15 -64.30 18.87 40.83
CA ARG A 15 -63.91 17.58 41.42
C ARG A 15 -63.95 16.50 40.35
N ARG A 16 -63.03 15.54 40.47
CA ARG A 16 -63.02 14.20 39.83
C ARG A 16 -62.69 14.28 38.33
N THR A 17 -61.76 13.52 37.76
CA THR A 17 -61.29 12.18 38.08
C THR A 17 -60.11 11.86 37.15
N THR A 18 -59.27 10.92 37.57
CA THR A 18 -58.45 10.03 36.73
C THR A 18 -57.32 10.67 35.91
N VAL A 19 -56.21 10.89 36.61
CA VAL A 19 -54.85 11.03 36.05
C VAL A 19 -54.50 9.75 35.28
N ALA A 20 -54.66 9.79 33.96
CA ALA A 20 -54.31 8.73 33.02
C ALA A 20 -53.22 9.21 32.04
N SER A 21 -52.15 9.80 32.56
CA SER A 21 -50.98 10.19 31.76
C SER A 21 -49.64 9.94 32.48
N MET A 22 -49.65 9.06 33.48
CA MET A 22 -48.46 8.66 34.26
C MET A 22 -48.41 7.13 34.40
N MET A 23 -48.53 6.41 33.27
CA MET A 23 -48.31 4.94 33.22
C MET A 23 -47.82 4.42 31.85
N LEU A 24 -47.29 5.29 30.98
CA LEU A 24 -46.63 4.86 29.73
C LEU A 24 -45.12 5.18 29.70
N GLY A 25 -44.59 5.81 30.75
CA GLY A 25 -43.16 6.14 30.89
C GLY A 25 -42.38 5.20 31.81
N LEU A 26 -42.95 4.06 32.21
CA LEU A 26 -42.34 3.15 33.21
C LEU A 26 -42.34 1.67 32.79
N LEU A 27 -42.50 1.39 31.49
CA LEU A 27 -42.44 0.03 30.93
C LEU A 27 -41.39 -0.13 29.81
N VAL A 28 -40.48 0.85 29.68
CA VAL A 28 -39.29 0.80 28.80
C VAL A 28 -38.00 0.62 29.64
N GLY A 29 -38.13 0.37 30.94
CA GLY A 29 -37.01 0.41 31.90
C GLY A 29 -36.29 -0.91 32.22
N THR A 30 -36.79 -2.09 31.82
CA THR A 30 -36.15 -3.36 32.26
C THR A 30 -36.46 -4.52 31.32
N VAL A 31 -35.80 -4.61 30.16
CA VAL A 31 -35.22 -5.86 29.59
C VAL A 31 -34.19 -5.45 28.54
N THR A 32 -33.06 -4.87 28.96
CA THR A 32 -31.82 -4.95 28.18
C THR A 32 -31.20 -6.30 28.50
N THR A 33 -31.54 -7.32 27.71
CA THR A 33 -30.66 -8.49 27.63
C THR A 33 -29.44 -8.04 26.86
N PHE A 34 -28.33 -7.89 27.59
CA PHE A 34 -27.01 -7.66 27.03
C PHE A 34 -26.73 -8.74 25.98
N SER A 35 -26.81 -8.35 24.71
CA SER A 35 -26.09 -9.08 23.67
C SER A 35 -24.64 -8.70 23.87
N SER A 36 -23.81 -9.64 24.29
CA SER A 36 -22.36 -9.49 24.26
C SER A 36 -21.95 -9.28 22.80
N VAL A 37 -21.71 -8.02 22.45
CA VAL A 37 -20.90 -7.63 21.29
C VAL A 37 -19.48 -8.02 21.67
N TYR A 38 -18.96 -9.05 21.01
CA TYR A 38 -17.51 -9.26 20.96
C TYR A 38 -17.06 -8.39 19.79
N ALA A 39 -16.75 -7.13 20.08
CA ALA A 39 -15.87 -6.35 19.23
C ALA A 39 -14.47 -6.92 19.44
N ASP A 40 -13.73 -7.13 18.37
CA ASP A 40 -12.28 -7.19 18.47
C ASP A 40 -11.81 -5.75 18.66
N ASP A 41 -10.91 -5.52 19.59
CA ASP A 41 -10.61 -4.18 20.09
C ASP A 41 -9.81 -3.33 19.10
N THR A 42 -9.39 -3.89 17.98
CA THR A 42 -8.63 -3.20 16.93
C THR A 42 -9.44 -2.06 16.29
N GLU A 43 -10.71 -2.30 15.99
CA GLU A 43 -11.58 -1.42 15.20
C GLU A 43 -11.91 -0.07 15.87
N VAL A 44 -11.91 -0.01 17.21
CA VAL A 44 -12.16 1.26 17.93
C VAL A 44 -10.95 2.19 17.85
N PHE A 45 -9.75 1.65 17.61
CA PHE A 45 -8.51 2.43 17.60
C PHE A 45 -8.10 2.87 16.19
N PHE A 46 -8.49 2.14 15.15
CA PHE A 46 -8.37 2.60 13.76
C PHE A 46 -9.52 3.54 13.34
N GLY A 47 -10.71 3.41 13.94
CA GLY A 47 -11.93 4.16 13.58
C GLY A 47 -12.14 5.54 14.21
N GLN A 48 -11.14 6.16 14.86
CA GLN A 48 -11.25 7.52 15.41
C GLN A 48 -10.75 8.64 14.48
N LEU A 49 -10.34 8.31 13.26
CA LEU A 49 -10.21 9.30 12.20
C LEU A 49 -11.58 9.52 11.56
N ASP A 50 -12.02 10.78 11.56
CA ASP A 50 -13.26 11.21 10.95
C ASP A 50 -13.31 10.75 9.47
N PRO A 51 -14.30 9.95 9.05
CA PRO A 51 -14.40 9.45 7.67
C PRO A 51 -14.57 10.57 6.61
N ASP A 52 -14.73 11.83 7.02
CA ASP A 52 -14.74 13.01 6.14
C ASP A 52 -13.33 13.57 5.79
N MET A 53 -12.23 13.01 6.34
CA MET A 53 -10.87 13.48 6.05
C MET A 53 -10.20 12.61 4.96
N ASN A 54 -10.16 13.11 3.72
CA ASN A 54 -9.34 12.63 2.58
C ASN A 54 -7.81 12.73 2.87
N VAL A 55 -7.33 12.20 4.00
CA VAL A 55 -5.94 12.32 4.44
C VAL A 55 -5.29 10.95 4.31
N PHE A 56 -4.56 10.76 3.21
CA PHE A 56 -3.84 9.54 2.87
C PHE A 56 -2.33 9.68 3.15
N PRO A 57 -1.61 8.61 3.48
CA PRO A 57 -0.16 8.66 3.64
C PRO A 57 0.55 9.10 2.35
N ASN A 58 1.66 9.82 2.50
CA ASN A 58 2.53 10.25 1.41
C ASN A 58 3.66 9.25 1.21
N VAL A 59 3.80 8.72 -0.01
CA VAL A 59 4.90 7.85 -0.40
C VAL A 59 5.62 8.41 -1.62
N LEU A 60 6.91 8.71 -1.49
CA LEU A 60 7.77 9.14 -2.59
C LEU A 60 8.73 8.03 -2.97
N PHE A 61 8.57 7.48 -4.17
CA PHE A 61 9.48 6.49 -4.71
C PHE A 61 10.68 7.18 -5.37
N VAL A 62 11.89 6.83 -4.93
CA VAL A 62 13.14 7.25 -5.56
C VAL A 62 13.73 6.06 -6.32
N LEU A 63 13.59 6.11 -7.65
CA LEU A 63 13.88 4.98 -8.53
C LEU A 63 15.29 5.07 -9.12
N ASP A 64 16.05 4.00 -8.97
CA ASP A 64 17.32 3.83 -9.66
C ASP A 64 17.09 3.70 -11.17
N THR A 65 17.79 4.55 -11.91
CA THR A 65 17.80 4.56 -13.38
C THR A 65 19.24 4.63 -13.89
N SER A 66 20.18 4.10 -13.12
CA SER A 66 21.60 4.01 -13.45
C SER A 66 21.84 3.03 -14.60
N GLY A 67 23.05 3.03 -15.17
CA GLY A 67 23.39 2.14 -16.27
C GLY A 67 23.29 0.65 -15.93
N SER A 68 23.47 0.24 -14.66
CA SER A 68 23.35 -1.16 -14.23
C SER A 68 21.94 -1.71 -14.41
N MET A 69 20.92 -0.86 -14.33
CA MET A 69 19.52 -1.24 -14.53
C MET A 69 19.21 -1.75 -15.94
N ASN A 70 20.09 -1.55 -16.93
CA ASN A 70 19.99 -2.16 -18.26
C ASN A 70 20.53 -3.61 -18.32
N SER A 71 21.03 -4.15 -17.22
CA SER A 71 21.57 -5.51 -17.18
C SER A 71 20.45 -6.54 -17.11
N GLY A 72 20.60 -7.65 -17.85
CA GLY A 72 19.83 -8.86 -17.63
C GLY A 72 20.52 -9.76 -16.60
N ASP A 73 19.75 -10.47 -15.79
CA ASP A 73 20.25 -11.35 -14.73
C ASP A 73 19.92 -12.81 -15.03
N SER A 74 20.84 -13.72 -14.68
CA SER A 74 20.65 -15.15 -14.90
C SER A 74 19.42 -15.66 -14.13
N GLY A 75 18.50 -16.32 -14.85
CA GLY A 75 17.27 -16.87 -14.27
C GLY A 75 16.04 -15.97 -14.40
N TYR A 76 16.20 -14.73 -14.90
CA TYR A 76 15.11 -13.78 -15.08
C TYR A 76 15.04 -13.29 -16.53
N SER A 77 13.83 -13.01 -17.01
CA SER A 77 13.61 -12.37 -18.31
C SER A 77 13.72 -10.85 -18.19
N GLY A 78 14.14 -10.21 -19.28
CA GLY A 78 14.25 -8.75 -19.39
C GLY A 78 15.38 -8.13 -18.57
N THR A 79 15.50 -6.81 -18.69
CA THR A 79 16.42 -6.00 -17.89
C THR A 79 15.87 -5.74 -16.49
N ARG A 80 16.75 -5.35 -15.55
CA ARG A 80 16.32 -4.95 -14.20
C ARG A 80 15.31 -3.79 -14.23
N LEU A 81 15.51 -2.81 -15.13
CA LEU A 81 14.59 -1.70 -15.32
C LEU A 81 13.20 -2.18 -15.80
N GLU A 82 13.13 -3.14 -16.72
CA GLU A 82 11.85 -3.72 -17.17
C GLU A 82 11.10 -4.42 -16.03
N ARG A 83 11.82 -5.21 -15.21
CA ARG A 83 11.22 -5.84 -14.03
C ARG A 83 10.71 -4.81 -13.02
N MET A 84 11.49 -3.76 -12.78
CA MET A 84 11.08 -2.64 -11.92
C MET A 84 9.85 -1.90 -12.48
N LYS A 85 9.81 -1.61 -13.80
CA LYS A 85 8.65 -0.97 -14.45
C LYS A 85 7.40 -1.84 -14.33
N SER A 86 7.53 -3.14 -14.56
CA SER A 86 6.44 -4.11 -14.44
C SER A 86 5.88 -4.17 -13.02
N ALA A 87 6.77 -4.28 -12.02
CA ALA A 87 6.38 -4.28 -10.62
C ALA A 87 5.69 -2.96 -10.23
N LEU A 88 6.29 -1.82 -10.57
CA LEU A 88 5.73 -0.51 -10.23
C LEU A 88 4.37 -0.26 -10.90
N ASN A 89 4.19 -0.65 -12.16
CA ASN A 89 2.87 -0.59 -12.80
C ASN A 89 1.84 -1.48 -12.08
N THR A 90 2.25 -2.68 -11.66
CA THR A 90 1.38 -3.59 -10.91
C THR A 90 0.97 -2.99 -9.56
N ILE A 91 1.89 -2.34 -8.86
CA ILE A 91 1.61 -1.65 -7.58
C ILE A 91 0.71 -0.45 -7.82
N LEU A 92 1.04 0.36 -8.82
CA LEU A 92 0.20 1.45 -9.27
C LEU A 92 -1.16 0.97 -9.79
N ASP A 93 -1.42 -0.30 -10.04
CA ASP A 93 -2.76 -0.82 -10.36
C ASP A 93 -3.48 -1.40 -9.13
N ASN A 94 -2.74 -1.65 -8.05
CA ASN A 94 -3.21 -2.36 -6.86
C ASN A 94 -3.31 -1.50 -5.60
N SER A 95 -2.72 -0.31 -5.62
CA SER A 95 -2.76 0.63 -4.51
C SER A 95 -4.03 1.48 -4.55
N SER A 96 -4.64 1.71 -3.40
CA SER A 96 -5.70 2.71 -3.19
C SER A 96 -5.41 3.47 -1.90
N ASN A 97 -6.09 4.60 -1.66
CA ASN A 97 -5.99 5.36 -0.41
C ASN A 97 -4.56 5.79 -0.02
N VAL A 98 -3.73 6.15 -1.01
CA VAL A 98 -2.34 6.58 -0.83
C VAL A 98 -2.01 7.73 -1.79
N ASN A 99 -1.19 8.67 -1.34
CA ASN A 99 -0.59 9.68 -2.21
C ASN A 99 0.78 9.20 -2.68
N VAL A 100 1.01 9.22 -4.00
CA VAL A 100 2.24 8.68 -4.59
C VAL A 100 2.98 9.79 -5.34
N GLY A 101 4.29 9.87 -5.15
CA GLY A 101 5.19 10.67 -5.97
C GLY A 101 6.31 9.82 -6.55
N LEU A 102 6.87 10.26 -7.68
CA LEU A 102 7.94 9.57 -8.39
C LEU A 102 9.16 10.47 -8.57
N MET A 103 10.32 9.95 -8.19
CA MET A 103 11.63 10.53 -8.43
C MET A 103 12.53 9.52 -9.12
N ARG A 104 13.54 10.03 -9.82
CA ARG A 104 14.61 9.19 -10.39
C ARG A 104 15.98 9.75 -10.13
N PHE A 105 16.99 8.90 -10.28
CA PHE A 105 18.37 9.36 -10.41
C PHE A 105 18.58 10.18 -11.69
N ASN A 106 19.38 11.24 -11.56
CA ASN A 106 19.57 12.24 -12.60
C ASN A 106 21.04 12.29 -13.06
N GLY A 107 21.63 11.11 -13.26
CA GLY A 107 22.96 10.93 -13.84
C GLY A 107 24.10 10.80 -12.83
N TYR A 108 25.33 10.65 -13.33
CA TYR A 108 26.45 10.24 -12.49
C TYR A 108 26.75 11.19 -11.33
N TYR A 109 26.58 12.51 -11.51
CA TYR A 109 26.82 13.55 -10.49
C TYR A 109 25.58 14.41 -10.23
N GLY A 110 24.42 14.00 -10.75
CA GLY A 110 23.26 14.89 -10.86
C GLY A 110 22.17 14.65 -9.83
N GLY A 111 22.42 13.91 -8.74
CA GLY A 111 21.43 13.67 -7.70
C GLY A 111 20.13 13.06 -8.25
N GLY A 112 19.00 13.72 -8.02
CA GLY A 112 17.68 13.27 -8.47
C GLY A 112 16.85 14.37 -9.13
N ALA A 113 15.68 13.98 -9.65
CA ALA A 113 14.65 14.89 -10.14
C ALA A 113 13.26 14.33 -9.82
N VAL A 114 12.32 15.22 -9.47
CA VAL A 114 10.91 14.87 -9.24
C VAL A 114 10.22 14.72 -10.58
N LEU A 115 9.88 13.49 -10.94
CA LEU A 115 9.18 13.19 -12.19
C LEU A 115 7.67 13.41 -12.06
N TYR A 116 7.14 13.11 -10.88
CA TYR A 116 5.73 13.27 -10.58
C TYR A 116 5.56 13.69 -9.11
N PRO A 117 4.87 14.81 -8.82
CA PRO A 117 4.67 15.26 -7.45
C PRO A 117 3.77 14.28 -6.67
N VAL A 118 3.96 14.20 -5.36
CA VAL A 118 3.10 13.41 -4.47
C VAL A 118 1.66 13.89 -4.62
N THR A 119 0.83 13.00 -5.16
CA THR A 119 -0.55 13.28 -5.57
C THR A 119 -1.41 12.07 -5.20
N GLY A 120 -2.67 12.28 -4.83
CA GLY A 120 -3.62 11.19 -4.62
C GLY A 120 -3.70 10.32 -5.87
N ILE A 121 -3.51 9.00 -5.71
CA ILE A 121 -3.30 8.10 -6.86
C ILE A 121 -4.49 8.11 -7.84
N ASP A 122 -5.72 8.28 -7.34
CA ASP A 122 -6.94 8.34 -8.16
C ASP A 122 -7.41 9.77 -8.46
N GLN A 123 -6.59 10.78 -8.15
CA GLN A 123 -6.93 12.17 -8.41
C GLN A 123 -7.12 12.41 -9.92
N PRO A 124 -8.26 12.95 -10.36
CA PRO A 124 -8.43 13.38 -11.75
C PRO A 124 -7.46 14.52 -12.07
N ILE A 125 -6.70 14.39 -13.15
CA ILE A 125 -5.69 15.39 -13.57
C ILE A 125 -6.16 16.31 -14.70
N CYS A 126 -7.32 16.01 -15.31
CA CYS A 126 -7.96 16.87 -16.30
C CYS A 126 -9.43 17.13 -15.92
N PRO A 127 -9.77 18.32 -15.40
CA PRO A 127 -11.16 18.69 -15.17
C PRO A 127 -11.93 18.74 -16.51
N ASN A 128 -13.05 18.02 -16.61
CA ASN A 128 -13.92 17.96 -17.81
C ASN A 128 -13.28 17.34 -19.07
N ASN A 129 -12.27 16.48 -18.94
CA ASN A 129 -11.63 15.76 -20.05
C ASN A 129 -10.90 16.66 -21.08
N ASP A 130 -10.69 17.94 -20.78
CA ASP A 130 -9.89 18.88 -21.55
C ASP A 130 -8.45 18.84 -21.03
N CYS A 131 -7.63 17.98 -21.63
CA CYS A 131 -6.19 17.92 -21.37
C CYS A 131 -5.38 18.62 -22.48
N GLY A 132 -6.05 19.21 -23.48
CA GLY A 132 -5.44 19.63 -24.74
C GLY A 132 -4.71 18.49 -25.45
N SER A 133 -3.45 18.73 -25.82
CA SER A 133 -2.62 17.77 -26.57
C SER A 133 -2.02 16.71 -25.64
N ILE A 134 -2.27 15.43 -25.96
CA ILE A 134 -1.77 14.28 -25.20
C ILE A 134 -0.78 13.50 -26.03
N SER A 135 0.34 13.14 -25.42
CA SER A 135 1.32 12.25 -26.03
C SER A 135 1.37 10.88 -25.36
N LEU A 136 1.50 9.85 -26.19
CA LEU A 136 1.65 8.44 -25.84
C LEU A 136 2.94 7.92 -26.47
N SER A 137 3.64 7.05 -25.74
CA SER A 137 4.79 6.30 -26.23
C SER A 137 4.57 4.82 -25.92
N ALA A 138 4.72 3.95 -26.91
CA ALA A 138 4.58 2.51 -26.75
C ALA A 138 5.79 1.80 -27.36
N GLN A 139 6.46 0.95 -26.58
CA GLN A 139 7.58 0.13 -27.03
C GLN A 139 7.10 -1.29 -27.30
N VAL A 140 7.68 -1.95 -28.29
CA VAL A 140 7.52 -3.40 -28.50
C VAL A 140 7.85 -4.13 -27.18
N SER A 141 6.92 -4.98 -26.72
CA SER A 141 6.95 -5.51 -25.35
C SER A 141 7.11 -7.03 -25.25
N GLN A 142 7.05 -7.74 -26.37
CA GLN A 142 7.16 -9.19 -26.42
C GLN A 142 8.01 -9.64 -27.61
N ASP A 143 8.52 -10.87 -27.54
CA ASP A 143 9.39 -11.49 -28.55
C ASP A 143 8.70 -11.80 -29.88
N ASN A 144 7.38 -11.81 -29.89
CA ASN A 144 6.55 -11.97 -31.08
C ASN A 144 5.79 -10.69 -31.45
N ASP A 145 6.12 -9.56 -30.81
CA ASP A 145 5.64 -8.25 -31.23
C ASP A 145 6.52 -7.65 -32.33
N ASP A 146 7.69 -8.22 -32.62
CA ASP A 146 8.48 -7.87 -33.80
C ASP A 146 8.92 -9.11 -34.58
N MET A 147 8.86 -9.04 -35.91
CA MET A 147 9.03 -10.23 -36.74
C MET A 147 9.37 -9.88 -38.18
N GLU A 148 10.18 -10.71 -38.84
CA GLU A 148 10.41 -10.63 -40.27
C GLU A 148 9.79 -11.84 -40.99
N GLN A 149 9.47 -11.63 -42.26
CA GLN A 149 9.04 -12.66 -43.18
C GLN A 149 9.77 -12.48 -44.51
N TYR A 150 10.41 -13.52 -45.02
CA TYR A 150 10.96 -13.51 -46.37
C TYR A 150 9.84 -13.40 -47.41
N VAL A 151 9.97 -12.47 -48.37
CA VAL A 151 8.97 -12.29 -49.43
C VAL A 151 8.95 -13.48 -50.40
N SER A 152 10.11 -14.08 -50.65
CA SER A 152 10.27 -15.16 -51.64
C SER A 152 9.71 -16.52 -51.19
N SER A 153 9.96 -16.90 -49.93
CA SER A 153 9.56 -18.19 -49.38
C SER A 153 8.35 -18.10 -48.46
N GLY A 154 7.99 -16.91 -47.97
CA GLY A 154 6.99 -16.73 -46.92
C GLY A 154 7.49 -17.11 -45.52
N GLN A 155 8.73 -17.56 -45.38
CA GLN A 155 9.23 -18.06 -44.10
C GLN A 155 9.29 -16.93 -43.06
N MET A 156 8.71 -17.18 -41.89
CA MET A 156 8.79 -16.30 -40.71
C MET A 156 10.12 -16.52 -39.95
N THR A 157 10.64 -15.48 -39.28
CA THR A 157 11.91 -15.53 -38.50
C THR A 157 11.72 -15.30 -36.99
N PRO A 158 10.99 -16.18 -36.27
CA PRO A 158 10.79 -16.02 -34.82
C PRO A 158 12.09 -16.08 -34.04
N GLY A 159 12.25 -15.21 -33.06
CA GLY A 159 13.45 -15.12 -32.24
C GLY A 159 14.65 -14.48 -32.96
N GLY A 160 14.40 -13.74 -34.05
CA GLY A 160 15.41 -12.93 -34.73
C GLY A 160 16.11 -11.97 -33.76
N THR A 161 17.40 -11.72 -33.98
CA THR A 161 18.18 -10.78 -33.18
C THR A 161 18.36 -9.42 -33.86
N ARG A 162 17.76 -9.24 -35.03
CA ARG A 162 17.82 -8.00 -35.83
C ARG A 162 16.53 -7.87 -36.63
N LEU A 163 16.07 -6.64 -36.80
CA LEU A 163 14.99 -6.27 -37.72
C LEU A 163 15.59 -5.61 -38.95
N SER A 164 15.52 -6.29 -40.07
CA SER A 164 15.91 -5.82 -41.40
C SER A 164 14.72 -5.07 -41.98
N LEU A 165 14.84 -3.77 -42.21
CA LEU A 165 13.82 -2.99 -42.92
C LEU A 165 14.17 -2.96 -44.40
N GLY A 166 13.28 -3.52 -45.23
CA GLY A 166 13.45 -3.65 -46.68
C GLY A 166 14.02 -5.01 -47.07
N GLU A 167 15.36 -5.13 -47.08
CA GLU A 167 16.09 -6.35 -47.45
C GLU A 167 17.02 -6.81 -46.32
N ASP A 168 17.28 -8.13 -46.24
CA ASP A 168 18.29 -8.68 -45.33
C ASP A 168 19.74 -8.40 -45.80
N ASP A 169 20.73 -8.97 -45.11
CA ASP A 169 22.15 -8.78 -45.44
C ASP A 169 22.60 -9.41 -46.76
N ASP A 170 21.79 -10.33 -47.32
CA ASP A 170 22.04 -11.04 -48.56
C ASP A 170 21.15 -10.49 -49.72
N ASP A 171 20.65 -9.26 -49.55
CA ASP A 171 19.75 -8.55 -50.47
C ASP A 171 18.42 -9.31 -50.76
N ASN A 172 17.95 -10.14 -49.83
CA ASN A 172 16.66 -10.80 -49.92
C ASN A 172 15.55 -9.89 -49.38
N PRO A 173 14.50 -9.57 -50.17
CA PRO A 173 13.40 -8.75 -49.69
C PRO A 173 12.61 -9.42 -48.56
N GLN A 174 12.23 -8.61 -47.56
CA GLN A 174 11.48 -9.04 -46.39
C GLN A 174 10.30 -8.10 -46.10
N LEU A 175 9.27 -8.67 -45.47
CA LEU A 175 8.25 -7.91 -44.74
C LEU A 175 8.66 -7.88 -43.27
N THR A 176 8.61 -6.70 -42.67
CA THR A 176 8.99 -6.54 -41.27
C THR A 176 7.86 -5.89 -40.51
N SER A 177 7.42 -6.51 -39.43
CA SER A 177 6.27 -6.07 -38.66
C SER A 177 6.64 -5.76 -37.22
N PHE A 178 5.99 -4.75 -36.65
CA PHE A 178 6.08 -4.40 -35.23
C PHE A 178 4.68 -4.13 -34.68
N ARG A 179 4.37 -4.70 -33.53
CA ARG A 179 3.10 -4.60 -32.82
C ARG A 179 3.31 -3.86 -31.51
N PHE A 180 2.44 -2.89 -31.25
CA PHE A 180 2.42 -2.08 -30.04
C PHE A 180 1.12 -2.37 -29.32
N GLN A 181 1.21 -2.85 -28.08
CA GLN A 181 0.06 -3.29 -27.29
C GLN A 181 -0.48 -2.16 -26.40
N ASN A 182 -1.75 -2.29 -25.98
CA ASN A 182 -2.36 -1.46 -24.92
C ASN A 182 -2.32 0.06 -25.19
N LEU A 183 -2.63 0.48 -26.43
CA LEU A 183 -2.61 1.90 -26.81
C LEU A 183 -3.87 2.62 -26.29
N ASP A 184 -3.75 3.44 -25.25
CA ASP A 184 -4.84 4.26 -24.71
C ASP A 184 -5.14 5.48 -25.61
N ILE A 185 -5.70 5.18 -26.79
CA ILE A 185 -6.11 6.16 -27.81
C ILE A 185 -7.62 6.00 -28.02
N PRO A 186 -8.42 7.00 -27.65
CA PRO A 186 -9.87 6.94 -27.86
C PRO A 186 -10.23 6.81 -29.34
N SER A 187 -11.25 6.00 -29.66
CA SER A 187 -11.73 5.88 -31.05
C SER A 187 -12.23 7.21 -31.62
N GLY A 188 -11.78 7.53 -32.84
CA GLY A 188 -12.15 8.72 -33.59
C GLY A 188 -11.52 10.03 -33.12
N VAL A 189 -10.56 9.99 -32.19
CA VAL A 189 -9.78 11.17 -31.79
C VAL A 189 -8.88 11.62 -32.95
N THR A 190 -8.63 12.92 -33.05
CA THR A 190 -7.72 13.48 -34.05
C THR A 190 -6.27 13.25 -33.64
N ILE A 191 -5.55 12.49 -34.44
CA ILE A 191 -4.10 12.30 -34.30
C ILE A 191 -3.39 13.53 -34.90
N THR A 192 -2.61 14.22 -34.08
CA THR A 192 -1.89 15.44 -34.48
C THR A 192 -0.49 15.14 -35.00
N SER A 193 0.14 14.05 -34.53
CA SER A 193 1.39 13.52 -35.07
C SER A 193 1.59 12.07 -34.65
N ALA A 194 2.29 11.29 -35.46
CA ALA A 194 2.77 9.97 -35.05
C ALA A 194 4.08 9.62 -35.75
N THR A 195 5.01 8.97 -35.05
CA THR A 195 6.29 8.52 -35.61
C THR A 195 6.70 7.16 -35.05
N LEU A 196 7.42 6.39 -35.86
CA LEU A 196 8.11 5.17 -35.44
C LEU A 196 9.58 5.51 -35.19
N GLU A 197 10.09 5.19 -34.01
CA GLU A 197 11.49 5.36 -33.63
C GLU A 197 12.19 4.00 -33.57
N PHE A 198 13.36 3.92 -34.22
CA PHE A 198 14.19 2.73 -34.31
C PHE A 198 15.58 3.03 -33.77
N THR A 199 16.14 2.11 -32.97
CA THR A 199 17.56 2.13 -32.63
C THR A 199 18.32 1.25 -33.59
N ALA A 200 19.34 1.81 -34.25
CA ALA A 200 20.13 1.08 -35.24
C ALA A 200 21.00 -0.01 -34.56
N GLU A 201 20.81 -1.26 -34.96
CA GLU A 201 21.57 -2.41 -34.48
C GLU A 201 22.90 -2.58 -35.21
N ALA A 202 22.97 -2.17 -36.48
CA ALA A 202 24.18 -2.20 -37.28
C ALA A 202 24.29 -0.94 -38.15
N THR A 203 25.53 -0.60 -38.51
CA THR A 203 25.76 0.45 -39.50
C THR A 203 25.35 -0.06 -40.88
N ARG A 204 24.42 0.66 -41.53
CA ARG A 204 23.91 0.38 -42.87
C ARG A 204 23.85 1.67 -43.67
N THR A 205 24.53 1.69 -44.80
CA THR A 205 24.69 2.86 -45.67
C THR A 205 24.17 2.58 -47.06
N GLY A 206 23.83 3.61 -47.83
CA GLY A 206 23.32 3.48 -49.19
C GLY A 206 21.82 3.72 -49.27
N SER A 207 21.28 3.78 -50.50
CA SER A 207 19.86 4.08 -50.73
C SER A 207 18.97 2.97 -50.20
N ALA A 208 17.91 3.35 -49.50
CA ALA A 208 16.80 2.47 -49.16
C ALA A 208 15.49 3.21 -49.46
N ASP A 209 14.50 2.45 -49.92
CA ASP A 209 13.17 2.94 -50.27
C ASP A 209 12.17 2.04 -49.55
N LEU A 210 11.58 2.54 -48.46
CA LEU A 210 10.68 1.81 -47.59
C LEU A 210 9.25 2.34 -47.72
N VAL A 211 8.28 1.44 -47.54
CA VAL A 211 6.85 1.75 -47.49
C VAL A 211 6.33 1.26 -46.15
N LEU A 212 5.78 2.18 -45.37
CA LEU A 212 5.17 1.94 -44.07
C LEU A 212 3.65 1.82 -44.28
N SER A 213 3.05 0.78 -43.72
CA SER A 213 1.59 0.57 -43.67
C SER A 213 1.19 0.07 -42.29
N GLY A 214 -0.07 0.25 -41.90
CA GLY A 214 -0.65 -0.38 -40.71
C GLY A 214 -1.37 -1.67 -41.06
N GLN A 215 -1.63 -2.53 -40.07
CA GLN A 215 -2.63 -3.57 -40.23
C GLN A 215 -4.04 -2.96 -40.14
N ASP A 216 -4.91 -3.30 -41.07
CA ASP A 216 -6.29 -2.79 -41.13
C ASP A 216 -7.23 -3.62 -40.23
N VAL A 217 -7.01 -3.53 -38.92
CA VAL A 217 -7.77 -4.21 -37.86
C VAL A 217 -7.79 -3.34 -36.59
N GLY A 218 -8.90 -3.35 -35.84
CA GLY A 218 -9.01 -2.57 -34.60
C GLY A 218 -8.16 -3.10 -33.44
N ASP A 219 -7.90 -4.40 -33.39
CA ASP A 219 -6.98 -4.99 -32.41
C ASP A 219 -6.02 -5.94 -33.14
N ALA A 220 -4.80 -5.48 -33.34
CA ALA A 220 -3.78 -6.25 -34.04
C ALA A 220 -3.47 -7.54 -33.25
N PRO A 221 -3.65 -8.72 -33.84
CA PRO A 221 -3.33 -9.98 -33.17
C PRO A 221 -1.82 -10.11 -32.96
N THR A 222 -1.43 -10.92 -31.98
CA THR A 222 -0.04 -11.37 -31.83
C THR A 222 0.48 -11.94 -33.15
N ILE A 223 1.70 -11.57 -33.54
CA ILE A 223 2.27 -11.96 -34.82
C ILE A 223 2.49 -13.48 -34.83
N GLY A 224 1.84 -14.16 -35.77
CA GLY A 224 1.92 -15.61 -35.93
C GLY A 224 3.22 -16.04 -36.60
N THR A 225 3.65 -17.27 -36.30
CA THR A 225 4.91 -17.85 -36.81
C THR A 225 4.72 -18.76 -38.01
N THR A 226 3.49 -18.87 -38.53
CA THR A 226 3.19 -19.69 -39.72
C THR A 226 3.70 -18.98 -40.97
N ASP A 227 4.26 -19.72 -41.92
CA ASP A 227 4.72 -19.15 -43.20
C ASP A 227 3.59 -18.36 -43.89
N HIS A 228 3.97 -17.24 -44.50
CA HIS A 228 3.10 -16.24 -45.15
C HIS A 228 2.16 -15.47 -44.22
N TYR A 229 2.40 -15.46 -42.90
CA TYR A 229 1.53 -14.76 -41.95
C TYR A 229 1.42 -13.26 -42.25
N LEU A 230 2.53 -12.54 -42.48
CA LEU A 230 2.53 -11.09 -42.74
C LEU A 230 1.96 -10.74 -44.11
N THR A 231 2.19 -11.59 -45.11
CA THR A 231 1.57 -11.40 -46.45
C THR A 231 0.06 -11.52 -46.38
N GLY A 232 -0.47 -12.34 -45.46
CA GLY A 232 -1.90 -12.54 -45.30
C GLY A 232 -2.64 -11.45 -44.51
N GLN A 233 -1.93 -10.50 -43.89
CA GLN A 233 -2.57 -9.47 -43.06
C GLN A 233 -3.23 -8.39 -43.91
N PRO A 234 -4.45 -7.94 -43.55
CA PRO A 234 -5.06 -6.78 -44.18
C PRO A 234 -4.22 -5.53 -43.85
N ARG A 235 -4.05 -4.63 -44.83
CA ARG A 235 -3.24 -3.42 -44.69
C ARG A 235 -4.09 -2.17 -44.87
N THR A 236 -3.71 -1.11 -44.18
CA THR A 236 -4.32 0.22 -44.35
C THR A 236 -4.17 0.70 -45.79
N THR A 237 -5.11 1.55 -46.21
CA THR A 237 -5.02 2.26 -47.49
C THR A 237 -4.01 3.40 -47.41
N ALA A 238 -3.92 4.07 -46.26
CA ALA A 238 -2.87 5.01 -45.94
C ALA A 238 -1.52 4.28 -45.89
N VAL A 239 -0.55 4.83 -46.61
CA VAL A 239 0.84 4.38 -46.62
C VAL A 239 1.76 5.59 -46.58
N VAL A 240 2.96 5.40 -46.00
CA VAL A 240 3.99 6.43 -45.93
C VAL A 240 5.26 5.92 -46.60
N ASN A 241 5.71 6.62 -47.64
CA ASN A 241 6.99 6.33 -48.27
C ASN A 241 8.13 6.97 -47.47
N TRP A 242 9.19 6.22 -47.23
CA TRP A 242 10.33 6.65 -46.44
C TRP A 242 11.64 6.30 -47.13
N GLN A 243 12.47 7.32 -47.33
CA GLN A 243 13.84 7.18 -47.79
C GLN A 243 14.78 7.49 -46.62
N PRO A 244 15.12 6.50 -45.77
CA PRO A 244 15.97 6.74 -44.61
C PRO A 244 17.40 7.09 -45.03
N ASP A 245 18.01 8.03 -44.31
CA ASP A 245 19.45 8.29 -44.40
C ASP A 245 20.27 7.07 -43.93
N ASP A 246 21.60 7.16 -44.05
CA ASP A 246 22.53 6.17 -43.52
C ASP A 246 22.35 5.99 -42.00
N TRP A 247 22.25 4.73 -41.57
CA TRP A 247 22.17 4.36 -40.16
C TRP A 247 23.53 3.98 -39.60
N TYR A 248 23.85 4.53 -38.45
CA TYR A 248 25.04 4.19 -37.68
C TYR A 248 24.64 3.48 -36.40
N ILE A 249 25.32 2.38 -36.10
CA ILE A 249 25.05 1.55 -34.93
C ILE A 249 24.92 2.38 -33.64
N GLY A 250 23.87 2.10 -32.87
CA GLY A 250 23.58 2.73 -31.58
C GLY A 250 22.84 4.07 -31.66
N ASN A 251 22.73 4.69 -32.85
CA ASN A 251 21.92 5.90 -33.01
C ASN A 251 20.44 5.56 -33.17
N THR A 252 19.59 6.52 -32.79
CA THR A 252 18.14 6.46 -33.00
C THR A 252 17.72 7.23 -34.25
N TYR A 253 16.71 6.71 -34.94
CA TYR A 253 16.17 7.26 -36.18
C TYR A 253 14.64 7.22 -36.14
N GLU A 254 14.00 8.29 -36.61
CA GLU A 254 12.54 8.41 -36.65
C GLU A 254 12.05 8.27 -38.10
N SER A 255 10.89 7.65 -38.28
CA SER A 255 10.15 7.66 -39.53
C SER A 255 9.60 9.06 -39.85
N PRO A 256 9.17 9.32 -41.10
CA PRO A 256 8.25 10.40 -41.39
C PRO A 256 6.94 10.24 -40.60
N ASP A 257 6.11 11.27 -40.60
CA ASP A 257 4.84 11.26 -39.89
C ASP A 257 3.90 10.15 -40.43
N VAL A 258 3.51 9.23 -39.54
CA VAL A 258 2.59 8.11 -39.80
C VAL A 258 1.18 8.35 -39.24
N SER A 259 0.83 9.59 -38.87
CA SER A 259 -0.47 9.93 -38.28
C SER A 259 -1.65 9.49 -39.14
N ALA A 260 -1.53 9.56 -40.47
CA ALA A 260 -2.58 9.10 -41.38
C ALA A 260 -2.86 7.59 -41.26
N ILE A 261 -1.83 6.78 -41.02
CA ILE A 261 -1.98 5.33 -40.79
C ILE A 261 -2.65 5.10 -39.43
N VAL A 262 -2.17 5.78 -38.39
CA VAL A 262 -2.73 5.68 -37.03
C VAL A 262 -4.20 6.13 -37.03
N GLN A 263 -4.53 7.24 -37.69
CA GLN A 263 -5.88 7.78 -37.82
C GLN A 263 -6.81 6.80 -38.53
N GLU A 264 -6.36 6.16 -39.61
CA GLU A 264 -7.16 5.16 -40.32
C GLU A 264 -7.55 4.01 -39.39
N VAL A 265 -6.62 3.53 -38.55
CA VAL A 265 -6.88 2.46 -37.59
C VAL A 265 -7.79 2.93 -36.44
N THR A 266 -7.54 4.11 -35.86
CA THR A 266 -8.32 4.63 -34.72
C THR A 266 -9.74 5.08 -35.10
N ASP A 267 -9.98 5.36 -36.38
CA ASP A 267 -11.30 5.69 -36.93
C ASP A 267 -12.20 4.47 -37.14
N ARG A 268 -11.62 3.25 -37.12
CA ARG A 268 -12.38 2.01 -37.32
C ARG A 268 -13.43 1.81 -36.23
N ALA A 269 -14.53 1.16 -36.62
CA ALA A 269 -15.64 0.89 -35.71
C ALA A 269 -15.31 -0.17 -34.64
N ASP A 270 -14.33 -1.03 -34.88
CA ASP A 270 -13.83 -2.05 -33.95
C ASP A 270 -12.65 -1.57 -33.08
N TRP A 271 -12.16 -0.33 -33.27
CA TRP A 271 -11.12 0.27 -32.43
C TRP A 271 -11.68 0.79 -31.10
N CYS A 272 -10.97 0.56 -30.02
CA CYS A 272 -11.18 1.12 -28.69
C CYS A 272 -9.82 1.28 -27.98
N GLY A 273 -9.66 2.35 -27.19
CA GLY A 273 -8.45 2.56 -26.40
C GLY A 273 -8.13 1.34 -25.51
N GLY A 274 -6.85 0.99 -25.43
CA GLY A 274 -6.36 -0.24 -24.82
C GLY A 274 -6.11 -1.39 -25.81
N GLN A 275 -6.43 -1.23 -27.09
CA GLN A 275 -6.15 -2.23 -28.13
C GLN A 275 -4.74 -2.09 -28.73
N SER A 276 -4.35 -3.09 -29.53
CA SER A 276 -3.03 -3.18 -30.14
C SER A 276 -3.04 -2.67 -31.58
N MET A 277 -1.94 -2.05 -32.00
CA MET A 277 -1.72 -1.62 -33.39
C MET A 277 -0.45 -2.23 -33.93
N ALA A 278 -0.45 -2.66 -35.20
CA ALA A 278 0.74 -3.19 -35.85
C ALA A 278 1.04 -2.48 -37.16
N PHE A 279 2.33 -2.32 -37.45
CA PHE A 279 2.85 -1.76 -38.69
C PHE A 279 3.57 -2.83 -39.48
N ILE A 280 3.51 -2.74 -40.81
CA ILE A 280 4.25 -3.56 -41.75
C ILE A 280 5.09 -2.65 -42.63
N VAL A 281 6.38 -2.97 -42.72
CA VAL A 281 7.38 -2.30 -43.54
C VAL A 281 7.81 -3.24 -44.65
N GLU A 282 7.86 -2.72 -45.86
CA GLU A 282 8.42 -3.40 -47.03
C GLU A 282 9.21 -2.39 -47.86
N GLY A 283 10.09 -2.86 -48.76
CA GLY A 283 10.89 -1.96 -49.56
C GLY A 283 12.15 -2.59 -50.12
N THR A 284 13.07 -1.74 -50.55
CA THR A 284 14.39 -2.12 -51.08
C THR A 284 15.50 -1.46 -50.27
N GLY A 285 16.70 -2.05 -50.29
CA GLY A 285 17.82 -1.64 -49.44
C GLY A 285 17.62 -2.06 -47.97
N THR A 286 18.66 -1.92 -47.17
CA THR A 286 18.67 -2.46 -45.80
C THR A 286 18.84 -1.36 -44.75
N ARG A 287 17.99 -1.37 -43.73
CA ARG A 287 18.25 -0.74 -42.42
C ARG A 287 18.10 -1.79 -41.33
N ALA A 288 18.96 -1.76 -40.32
CA ALA A 288 19.01 -2.78 -39.27
C ALA A 288 18.65 -2.16 -37.92
N ALA A 289 17.53 -2.56 -37.33
CA ALA A 289 17.09 -2.14 -36.01
C ALA A 289 17.22 -3.26 -34.96
N TYR A 290 17.28 -2.89 -33.68
CA TYR A 290 17.23 -3.84 -32.57
C TYR A 290 15.85 -4.51 -32.49
N THR A 291 15.83 -5.83 -32.30
CA THR A 291 14.60 -6.56 -31.90
C THR A 291 14.42 -6.52 -30.39
N TYR A 292 13.20 -6.81 -29.93
CA TYR A 292 12.92 -7.14 -28.54
C TYR A 292 13.84 -8.26 -28.04
N ASN A 293 13.98 -9.36 -28.78
CA ASN A 293 14.82 -10.49 -28.37
C ASN A 293 16.29 -10.13 -28.16
N LYS A 294 16.83 -9.16 -28.90
CA LYS A 294 18.22 -8.72 -28.74
C LYS A 294 18.38 -7.70 -27.62
N SER A 295 17.47 -6.73 -27.54
CA SER A 295 17.53 -5.67 -26.54
C SER A 295 16.13 -5.08 -26.37
N PRO A 296 15.33 -5.55 -25.41
CA PRO A 296 13.97 -5.06 -25.18
C PRO A 296 13.92 -3.53 -25.04
N SER A 297 14.84 -2.94 -24.27
CA SER A 297 14.96 -1.48 -24.09
C SER A 297 15.30 -0.66 -25.34
N ARG A 298 15.73 -1.30 -26.44
CA ARG A 298 16.05 -0.66 -27.73
C ARG A 298 15.14 -1.11 -28.87
N ALA A 299 14.15 -1.94 -28.57
CA ALA A 299 13.14 -2.36 -29.52
C ALA A 299 12.35 -1.15 -30.05
N PRO A 300 11.69 -1.25 -31.21
CA PRO A 300 10.98 -0.14 -31.84
C PRO A 300 9.98 0.54 -30.89
N ILE A 301 9.80 1.86 -31.06
CA ILE A 301 8.87 2.68 -30.27
C ILE A 301 7.91 3.42 -31.20
N LEU A 302 6.62 3.37 -30.89
CA LEU A 302 5.58 4.21 -31.51
C LEU A 302 5.33 5.42 -30.62
N ARG A 303 5.50 6.62 -31.19
CA ARG A 303 5.21 7.90 -30.54
C ARG A 303 3.99 8.52 -31.20
N ILE A 304 2.98 8.86 -30.41
CA ILE A 304 1.72 9.42 -30.91
C ILE A 304 1.38 10.66 -30.09
N THR A 305 0.89 11.69 -30.77
CA THR A 305 0.21 12.83 -30.13
C THR A 305 -1.19 12.94 -30.72
N TYR A 306 -2.18 13.16 -29.85
CA TYR A 306 -3.56 13.39 -30.25
C TYR A 306 -4.18 14.54 -29.45
N ASP A 307 -5.26 15.11 -29.98
CA ASP A 307 -5.98 16.21 -29.36
C ASP A 307 -7.18 15.69 -28.56
N SER A 308 -7.13 15.77 -27.23
CA SER A 308 -8.22 15.28 -26.36
C SER A 308 -9.53 16.05 -26.54
N ASP A 309 -9.48 17.30 -27.01
CA ASP A 309 -10.67 18.11 -27.27
C ASP A 309 -11.43 17.65 -28.52
N SER A 310 -10.80 16.81 -29.33
CA SER A 310 -11.35 16.29 -30.58
C SER A 310 -12.08 14.95 -30.43
N ILE A 311 -12.20 14.42 -29.20
CA ILE A 311 -12.92 13.17 -28.94
C ILE A 311 -14.40 13.36 -29.31
N PRO A 312 -14.96 12.59 -30.28
CA PRO A 312 -16.33 12.82 -30.74
C PRO A 312 -17.37 12.46 -29.67
N GLU A 313 -18.46 13.26 -29.58
CA GLU A 313 -19.50 13.12 -28.56
C GLU A 313 -20.18 11.73 -28.53
N ASP A 314 -20.19 11.02 -29.65
CA ASP A 314 -20.78 9.69 -29.82
C ASP A 314 -19.77 8.53 -29.90
N LYS A 315 -18.46 8.84 -29.91
CA LYS A 315 -17.33 7.90 -29.95
C LYS A 315 -16.44 8.03 -28.69
N GLY A 316 -15.12 7.90 -28.84
CA GLY A 316 -14.18 7.95 -27.72
C GLY A 316 -14.20 6.69 -26.86
N CYS A 317 -14.37 5.51 -27.47
CA CYS A 317 -14.25 4.25 -26.74
C CYS A 317 -12.82 4.13 -26.18
N THR A 318 -12.71 3.91 -24.87
CA THR A 318 -11.48 3.48 -24.20
C THR A 318 -11.80 2.42 -23.15
N SER A 319 -10.86 1.49 -22.93
CA SER A 319 -10.87 0.55 -21.81
C SER A 319 -10.24 1.19 -20.58
N LYS A 320 -10.95 1.14 -19.46
CA LYS A 320 -10.52 1.61 -18.14
C LYS A 320 -10.62 0.47 -17.14
N ALA A 321 -9.89 0.61 -16.03
CA ALA A 321 -10.00 -0.28 -14.90
C ALA A 321 -10.54 0.49 -13.69
N ALA A 322 -11.41 -0.16 -12.91
CA ALA A 322 -11.80 0.28 -11.59
C ALA A 322 -11.40 -0.80 -10.58
N LEU A 323 -10.88 -0.33 -9.45
CA LEU A 323 -10.55 -1.14 -8.28
C LEU A 323 -11.37 -0.61 -7.11
N ALA A 324 -12.05 -1.49 -6.40
CA ALA A 324 -12.66 -1.17 -5.12
C ALA A 324 -12.26 -2.25 -4.10
N GLN A 325 -11.82 -1.81 -2.93
CA GLN A 325 -11.39 -2.69 -1.84
C GLN A 325 -12.43 -2.63 -0.72
N ILE A 326 -12.57 -3.72 0.04
CA ILE A 326 -13.34 -3.69 1.28
C ILE A 326 -12.71 -2.65 2.22
N GLY A 327 -13.51 -1.67 2.65
CA GLY A 327 -13.04 -0.50 3.40
C GLY A 327 -13.54 -0.42 4.84
N SER A 328 -14.35 -1.38 5.30
CA SER A 328 -14.84 -1.43 6.67
C SER A 328 -15.16 -2.87 7.09
N SER A 329 -15.12 -3.16 8.40
CA SER A 329 -15.49 -4.49 8.95
C SER A 329 -16.87 -4.96 8.48
N SER A 330 -17.83 -4.04 8.39
CA SER A 330 -19.20 -4.40 8.03
C SER A 330 -19.38 -4.85 6.59
N ASP A 331 -18.39 -4.58 5.74
CA ASP A 331 -18.47 -4.79 4.31
C ASP A 331 -18.12 -6.22 3.87
N ASP A 332 -17.46 -7.05 4.68
CA ASP A 332 -17.20 -8.47 4.37
C ASP A 332 -17.89 -9.47 5.33
N ALA A 333 -18.97 -9.00 5.95
CA ALA A 333 -19.77 -9.75 6.92
C ALA A 333 -20.33 -11.08 6.39
N TYR A 334 -20.48 -12.06 7.28
CA TYR A 334 -21.17 -13.31 6.98
C TYR A 334 -22.32 -13.63 7.93
N GLU A 335 -23.30 -14.36 7.42
CA GLU A 335 -24.49 -14.81 8.14
C GLU A 335 -24.45 -16.32 8.34
N LYS A 336 -24.70 -16.80 9.55
CA LYS A 336 -24.86 -18.23 9.84
C LYS A 336 -26.21 -18.74 9.37
N VAL A 337 -26.22 -19.71 8.45
CA VAL A 337 -27.46 -20.25 7.84
C VAL A 337 -28.41 -20.87 8.87
N ASN A 338 -27.88 -21.40 9.97
CA ASN A 338 -28.68 -22.15 10.95
C ASN A 338 -29.53 -21.29 11.89
N ASN A 339 -29.19 -20.01 12.08
CA ASN A 339 -29.89 -19.11 12.99
C ASN A 339 -30.01 -17.67 12.48
N GLY A 340 -29.46 -17.38 11.31
CA GLY A 340 -29.48 -16.06 10.68
C GLY A 340 -28.56 -15.05 11.35
N LYS A 341 -27.73 -15.44 12.33
CA LYS A 341 -26.85 -14.50 13.04
C LYS A 341 -25.77 -13.98 12.10
N ILE A 342 -25.68 -12.67 11.98
CA ILE A 342 -24.65 -11.96 11.22
C ILE A 342 -23.41 -11.72 12.09
N ILE A 343 -22.23 -11.88 11.51
CA ILE A 343 -20.92 -11.61 12.08
C ILE A 343 -20.23 -10.58 11.16
N PRO A 344 -20.09 -9.32 11.58
CA PRO A 344 -19.59 -8.22 10.76
C PRO A 344 -18.15 -7.80 11.07
N ASN A 345 -17.39 -8.61 11.82
CA ASN A 345 -16.08 -8.23 12.34
C ASN A 345 -15.23 -9.49 12.58
N SER A 346 -15.00 -10.26 11.51
CA SER A 346 -14.34 -11.56 11.61
C SER A 346 -12.95 -11.44 11.02
N ASN A 347 -11.91 -11.75 11.80
CA ASN A 347 -10.52 -11.68 11.36
C ASN A 347 -10.17 -12.67 10.24
N GLU A 348 -11.06 -13.60 9.92
CA GLU A 348 -10.90 -14.56 8.83
C GLU A 348 -12.19 -14.66 8.01
N LEU A 349 -12.06 -14.64 6.68
CA LEU A 349 -13.15 -14.80 5.72
C LEU A 349 -13.30 -16.28 5.31
N LYS A 350 -14.13 -17.03 6.04
CA LYS A 350 -14.30 -18.49 5.87
C LYS A 350 -15.37 -18.86 4.84
N LEU A 351 -15.00 -19.20 3.63
CA LEU A 351 -15.96 -19.54 2.57
C LEU A 351 -16.11 -21.05 2.34
N PRO A 352 -17.34 -21.59 2.16
CA PRO A 352 -18.65 -21.01 2.45
C PRO A 352 -19.19 -21.46 3.82
N GLN A 353 -18.31 -21.79 4.77
CA GLN A 353 -18.70 -22.30 6.09
C GLN A 353 -17.57 -22.18 7.12
N THR A 354 -17.93 -22.00 8.41
CA THR A 354 -16.94 -21.73 9.47
C THR A 354 -16.10 -22.95 9.87
N SER A 355 -16.52 -24.16 9.50
CA SER A 355 -15.76 -25.40 9.65
C SER A 355 -16.29 -26.47 8.70
N ASN A 356 -15.60 -27.61 8.58
CA ASN A 356 -15.94 -28.69 7.64
C ASN A 356 -17.15 -29.52 8.11
N LYS A 357 -18.25 -28.85 8.46
CA LYS A 357 -19.50 -29.41 8.98
C LYS A 357 -20.69 -28.71 8.31
N THR A 358 -21.62 -29.50 7.78
CA THR A 358 -22.86 -28.99 7.13
C THR A 358 -23.67 -28.02 8.00
N SER A 359 -23.64 -28.18 9.32
CA SER A 359 -24.35 -27.30 10.27
C SER A 359 -23.70 -25.93 10.49
N ARG A 360 -22.54 -25.69 9.87
CA ARG A 360 -21.73 -24.47 10.01
C ARG A 360 -21.67 -23.64 8.72
N ARG A 361 -22.59 -23.87 7.79
CA ARG A 361 -22.76 -23.08 6.56
C ARG A 361 -23.02 -21.63 6.86
N ILE A 362 -22.44 -20.77 6.03
CA ILE A 362 -22.64 -19.33 6.07
C ILE A 362 -23.02 -18.81 4.69
N VAL A 363 -23.56 -17.59 4.69
CA VAL A 363 -23.74 -16.77 3.50
C VAL A 363 -22.91 -15.52 3.71
N THR A 364 -21.94 -15.29 2.85
CA THR A 364 -21.04 -14.13 2.97
C THR A 364 -21.52 -13.02 2.07
N ARG A 365 -21.39 -11.78 2.53
CA ARG A 365 -21.64 -10.57 1.73
C ARG A 365 -20.35 -9.77 1.67
N LEU A 366 -19.95 -9.38 0.47
CA LEU A 366 -18.80 -8.51 0.22
C LEU A 366 -19.33 -7.22 -0.43
N ARG A 367 -19.22 -6.06 0.22
CA ARG A 367 -19.64 -4.75 -0.26
C ARG A 367 -18.41 -3.90 -0.57
N PHE A 368 -18.27 -3.55 -1.84
CA PHE A 368 -17.21 -2.69 -2.34
C PHE A 368 -17.77 -1.28 -2.47
N GLN A 369 -17.20 -0.36 -1.70
CA GLN A 369 -17.64 1.02 -1.68
C GLN A 369 -17.06 1.81 -2.85
N GLY A 370 -17.79 2.81 -3.34
CA GLY A 370 -17.20 3.82 -4.23
C GLY A 370 -16.72 3.30 -5.59
N LEU A 371 -17.39 2.33 -6.20
CA LEU A 371 -16.92 1.74 -7.46
C LEU A 371 -16.97 2.78 -8.60
N SER A 372 -15.80 3.23 -9.07
CA SER A 372 -15.66 4.23 -10.13
C SER A 372 -15.90 3.67 -11.54
N VAL A 373 -17.10 3.13 -11.76
CA VAL A 373 -17.58 2.67 -13.08
C VAL A 373 -18.78 3.53 -13.50
N PRO A 374 -18.72 4.21 -14.66
CA PRO A 374 -19.80 5.08 -15.10
C PRO A 374 -21.04 4.29 -15.55
N PRO A 375 -22.24 4.90 -15.49
CA PRO A 375 -23.47 4.28 -15.95
C PRO A 375 -23.41 3.89 -17.43
N GLY A 376 -23.85 2.67 -17.75
CA GLY A 376 -23.87 2.16 -19.13
C GLY A 376 -22.50 1.77 -19.71
N ALA A 377 -21.44 1.73 -18.89
CA ALA A 377 -20.17 1.13 -19.28
C ALA A 377 -20.37 -0.34 -19.73
N THR A 378 -19.60 -0.76 -20.73
CA THR A 378 -19.56 -2.17 -21.16
C THR A 378 -18.47 -2.89 -20.38
N ILE A 379 -18.83 -3.82 -19.51
CA ILE A 379 -17.88 -4.56 -18.68
C ILE A 379 -17.21 -5.64 -19.53
N GLU A 380 -15.88 -5.61 -19.63
CA GLU A 380 -15.09 -6.59 -20.37
C GLU A 380 -14.74 -7.80 -19.51
N SER A 381 -14.34 -7.55 -18.26
CA SER A 381 -14.04 -8.57 -17.27
C SER A 381 -14.28 -8.01 -15.87
N ALA A 382 -14.65 -8.87 -14.93
CA ALA A 382 -14.62 -8.51 -13.52
C ALA A 382 -14.31 -9.74 -12.67
N SER A 383 -13.55 -9.56 -11.59
CA SER A 383 -13.26 -10.61 -10.62
C SER A 383 -13.11 -10.03 -9.21
N ILE A 384 -13.40 -10.85 -8.20
CA ILE A 384 -13.01 -10.56 -6.82
C ILE A 384 -11.71 -11.31 -6.56
N GLU A 385 -10.69 -10.57 -6.18
CA GLU A 385 -9.39 -11.08 -5.73
C GLU A 385 -9.43 -11.22 -4.20
N PHE A 386 -9.00 -12.40 -3.73
CA PHE A 386 -8.81 -12.72 -2.33
C PHE A 386 -7.35 -13.05 -2.08
N GLU A 387 -6.87 -12.81 -0.86
CA GLU A 387 -5.60 -13.33 -0.37
C GLU A 387 -5.85 -14.48 0.60
N VAL A 388 -5.04 -15.53 0.52
CA VAL A 388 -5.23 -16.76 1.30
C VAL A 388 -4.60 -16.60 2.68
N ASP A 389 -5.43 -16.48 3.70
CA ASP A 389 -5.03 -16.49 5.12
C ASP A 389 -4.60 -17.91 5.57
N GLU A 390 -5.35 -18.94 5.19
CA GLU A 390 -5.08 -20.31 5.64
C GLU A 390 -5.12 -21.33 4.50
N GLN A 391 -3.99 -22.01 4.28
CA GLN A 391 -3.90 -23.08 3.29
C GLN A 391 -4.90 -24.20 3.60
N ARG A 392 -5.73 -24.51 2.59
CA ARG A 392 -6.79 -25.52 2.65
C ARG A 392 -6.95 -26.22 1.31
N ASP A 393 -7.12 -27.53 1.38
CA ASP A 393 -7.29 -28.40 0.23
C ASP A 393 -8.76 -28.81 0.01
N GLY A 394 -8.96 -29.61 -1.04
CA GLY A 394 -10.23 -30.26 -1.35
C GLY A 394 -11.21 -29.41 -2.15
N ALA A 395 -11.94 -30.06 -3.04
CA ALA A 395 -12.84 -29.42 -3.98
C ALA A 395 -14.04 -28.79 -3.29
N LEU A 396 -14.43 -27.60 -3.74
CA LEU A 396 -15.66 -26.95 -3.30
C LEU A 396 -16.29 -26.08 -4.38
N GLN A 397 -17.56 -25.76 -4.20
CA GLN A 397 -18.32 -24.94 -5.14
C GLN A 397 -19.00 -23.80 -4.39
N ILE A 398 -18.82 -22.58 -4.90
CA ILE A 398 -19.44 -21.36 -4.36
C ILE A 398 -20.27 -20.73 -5.47
N LEU A 399 -21.49 -20.31 -5.14
CA LEU A 399 -22.29 -19.43 -5.99
C LEU A 399 -21.98 -17.99 -5.64
N ILE A 400 -21.70 -17.19 -6.65
CA ILE A 400 -21.47 -15.75 -6.54
C ILE A 400 -22.66 -15.05 -7.20
N GLU A 401 -23.30 -14.16 -6.45
CA GLU A 401 -24.47 -13.40 -6.86
C GLU A 401 -24.24 -11.92 -6.55
N ALA A 402 -24.68 -10.99 -7.40
CA ALA A 402 -24.63 -9.56 -7.11
C ALA A 402 -25.96 -9.10 -6.52
N GLU A 403 -25.92 -8.16 -5.57
CA GLU A 403 -27.13 -7.54 -5.04
C GLU A 403 -27.83 -6.70 -6.09
N ASN A 404 -29.11 -6.97 -6.32
CA ASN A 404 -29.91 -6.32 -7.35
C ASN A 404 -30.48 -4.99 -6.86
N VAL A 405 -29.61 -4.04 -6.58
CA VAL A 405 -29.90 -2.67 -6.10
C VAL A 405 -29.03 -1.65 -6.84
N ASP A 406 -29.46 -0.38 -6.82
CA ASP A 406 -28.74 0.71 -7.51
C ASP A 406 -27.43 1.10 -6.80
N SER A 407 -27.44 1.11 -5.46
CA SER A 407 -26.26 1.22 -4.62
C SER A 407 -26.43 0.27 -3.43
N ALA A 408 -25.40 -0.51 -3.12
CA ALA A 408 -25.43 -1.49 -2.05
C ALA A 408 -25.50 -0.80 -0.68
N PRO A 409 -26.55 -1.04 0.13
CA PRO A 409 -26.69 -0.37 1.42
C PRO A 409 -25.65 -0.87 2.43
N GLU A 410 -25.38 -0.05 3.43
CA GLU A 410 -24.67 -0.46 4.65
C GLU A 410 -25.37 -1.66 5.32
N LEU A 411 -24.57 -2.49 5.98
CA LEU A 411 -25.06 -3.67 6.66
C LEU A 411 -26.04 -3.30 7.79
N VAL A 412 -27.20 -3.95 7.82
CA VAL A 412 -28.11 -3.90 8.97
C VAL A 412 -28.08 -5.24 9.69
N ALA A 413 -27.64 -5.26 10.95
CA ALA A 413 -27.41 -6.46 11.75
C ALA A 413 -28.71 -7.18 12.25
N ASN A 414 -29.69 -7.32 11.36
CA ASN A 414 -30.89 -8.11 11.60
C ASN A 414 -30.67 -9.56 11.15
N ASN A 415 -31.22 -10.53 11.89
CA ASN A 415 -31.07 -11.92 11.50
C ASN A 415 -31.65 -12.17 10.10
N TYR A 416 -30.95 -13.00 9.32
CA TYR A 416 -31.31 -13.35 7.94
C TYR A 416 -31.25 -12.18 6.94
N TRP A 417 -30.67 -11.03 7.31
CA TRP A 417 -30.65 -9.88 6.41
C TRP A 417 -29.81 -10.14 5.15
N ILE A 418 -28.66 -10.80 5.26
CA ILE A 418 -27.79 -11.13 4.12
C ILE A 418 -28.48 -12.19 3.24
N SER A 419 -29.03 -13.24 3.85
CA SER A 419 -29.71 -14.28 3.09
C SER A 419 -30.91 -13.77 2.28
N ASN A 420 -31.59 -12.74 2.78
CA ASN A 420 -32.78 -12.13 2.17
C ASN A 420 -32.47 -10.99 1.19
N ARG A 421 -31.19 -10.70 0.90
CA ARG A 421 -30.84 -9.66 -0.07
C ARG A 421 -31.40 -10.00 -1.45
N PRO A 422 -32.01 -9.04 -2.16
CA PRO A 422 -32.38 -9.24 -3.54
C PRO A 422 -31.11 -9.38 -4.36
N VAL A 423 -31.02 -10.44 -5.16
CA VAL A 423 -29.84 -10.74 -5.99
C VAL A 423 -30.22 -10.85 -7.47
N VAL A 424 -29.25 -10.65 -8.34
CA VAL A 424 -29.41 -10.87 -9.78
C VAL A 424 -29.64 -12.36 -10.07
N SER A 425 -30.37 -12.67 -11.13
CA SER A 425 -30.57 -14.05 -11.58
C SER A 425 -29.32 -14.63 -12.25
N SER A 426 -29.20 -15.96 -12.29
CA SER A 426 -28.12 -16.70 -12.96
C SER A 426 -26.76 -16.57 -12.26
N PRO A 427 -26.59 -17.15 -11.05
CA PRO A 427 -25.36 -17.05 -10.28
C PRO A 427 -24.13 -17.56 -11.06
N VAL A 428 -22.98 -16.92 -10.87
CA VAL A 428 -21.69 -17.45 -11.33
C VAL A 428 -21.25 -18.57 -10.39
N LEU A 429 -20.85 -19.71 -10.97
CA LEU A 429 -20.34 -20.84 -10.22
C LEU A 429 -18.82 -20.79 -10.16
N TRP A 430 -18.27 -20.62 -8.95
CA TRP A 430 -16.85 -20.80 -8.68
C TRP A 430 -16.55 -22.25 -8.32
N ASN A 431 -15.93 -22.97 -9.24
CA ASN A 431 -15.45 -24.33 -9.03
C ASN A 431 -14.00 -24.28 -8.56
N ILE A 432 -13.77 -24.73 -7.34
CA ILE A 432 -12.44 -24.91 -6.76
C ILE A 432 -12.14 -26.41 -6.79
N ALA A 433 -11.07 -26.81 -7.48
CA ALA A 433 -10.67 -28.19 -7.66
C ALA A 433 -9.95 -28.77 -6.43
N ASP A 434 -9.82 -30.09 -6.36
CA ASP A 434 -9.01 -30.74 -5.31
C ASP A 434 -7.52 -30.36 -5.41
N SER A 435 -7.05 -30.03 -6.61
CA SER A 435 -5.67 -29.58 -6.87
C SER A 435 -5.41 -28.12 -6.50
N ASP A 436 -6.46 -27.35 -6.21
CA ASP A 436 -6.36 -25.94 -5.84
C ASP A 436 -6.03 -25.84 -4.34
N ASP A 437 -4.79 -26.19 -4.03
CA ASP A 437 -4.15 -26.11 -2.72
C ASP A 437 -3.24 -24.88 -2.70
N TRP A 438 -3.83 -23.74 -2.34
CA TRP A 438 -3.16 -22.44 -2.40
C TRP A 438 -2.39 -22.20 -1.09
N PRO A 439 -1.07 -21.95 -1.14
CA PRO A 439 -0.30 -21.52 0.02
C PRO A 439 -0.85 -20.22 0.61
N VAL A 440 -0.50 -19.96 1.88
CA VAL A 440 -0.79 -18.68 2.55
C VAL A 440 -0.19 -17.52 1.74
N ASN A 441 -0.87 -16.37 1.73
CA ASN A 441 -0.58 -15.14 0.95
C ASN A 441 -0.71 -15.30 -0.58
N THR A 442 -1.28 -16.41 -1.06
CA THR A 442 -1.57 -16.56 -2.49
C THR A 442 -2.77 -15.71 -2.87
N LYS A 443 -2.64 -14.89 -3.92
CA LYS A 443 -3.76 -14.15 -4.49
C LYS A 443 -4.58 -15.05 -5.43
N VAL A 444 -5.88 -15.09 -5.20
CA VAL A 444 -6.81 -15.95 -5.93
C VAL A 444 -7.99 -15.12 -6.42
N SER A 445 -8.27 -15.18 -7.71
CA SER A 445 -9.43 -14.52 -8.31
C SER A 445 -10.61 -15.47 -8.48
N THR A 446 -11.82 -14.94 -8.34
CA THR A 446 -13.04 -15.61 -8.79
C THR A 446 -13.02 -15.81 -10.31
N PRO A 447 -13.88 -16.69 -10.86
CA PRO A 447 -14.22 -16.64 -12.28
C PRO A 447 -14.78 -15.27 -12.66
N ASP A 448 -14.86 -15.03 -13.97
CA ASP A 448 -15.38 -13.77 -14.49
C ASP A 448 -16.86 -13.54 -14.08
N ILE A 449 -17.07 -12.44 -13.36
CA ILE A 449 -18.36 -11.95 -12.87
C ILE A 449 -18.82 -10.70 -13.65
N ALA A 450 -18.23 -10.39 -14.80
CA ALA A 450 -18.58 -9.25 -15.65
C ALA A 450 -20.10 -9.14 -15.92
N SER A 451 -20.77 -10.26 -16.18
CA SER A 451 -22.23 -10.29 -16.41
C SER A 451 -23.04 -9.72 -15.23
N HIS A 452 -22.57 -9.92 -14.01
CA HIS A 452 -23.23 -9.44 -12.79
C HIS A 452 -23.00 -7.95 -12.62
N VAL A 453 -21.74 -7.50 -12.73
CA VAL A 453 -21.40 -6.06 -12.72
C VAL A 453 -22.16 -5.33 -13.82
N GLN A 454 -22.17 -5.88 -15.04
CA GLN A 454 -22.90 -5.34 -16.20
C GLN A 454 -24.39 -5.16 -15.91
N THR A 455 -25.01 -6.12 -15.21
CA THR A 455 -26.43 -6.04 -14.82
C THR A 455 -26.68 -4.88 -13.86
N ILE A 456 -25.76 -4.63 -12.92
CA ILE A 456 -25.87 -3.55 -11.93
C ILE A 456 -25.60 -2.18 -12.57
N VAL A 457 -24.54 -2.01 -13.35
CA VAL A 457 -24.19 -0.71 -13.98
C VAL A 457 -25.16 -0.29 -15.08
N ASN A 458 -25.98 -1.22 -15.60
CA ASN A 458 -27.05 -0.93 -16.56
C ASN A 458 -28.35 -0.45 -15.88
N ARG A 459 -28.41 -0.44 -14.55
CA ARG A 459 -29.60 0.02 -13.83
C ARG A 459 -29.74 1.53 -13.97
N SER A 460 -30.97 2.01 -14.09
CA SER A 460 -31.25 3.43 -14.30
C SER A 460 -30.88 4.32 -13.11
N GLY A 461 -30.73 3.76 -11.91
CA GLY A 461 -30.29 4.47 -10.71
C GLY A 461 -28.80 4.28 -10.37
N TRP A 462 -28.04 3.55 -11.20
CA TRP A 462 -26.60 3.45 -11.02
C TRP A 462 -25.97 4.82 -11.32
N GLU A 463 -25.11 5.28 -10.42
CA GLU A 463 -24.28 6.48 -10.54
C GLU A 463 -22.81 6.07 -10.31
N THR A 464 -21.87 6.84 -10.89
CA THR A 464 -20.44 6.61 -10.64
C THR A 464 -20.15 6.70 -9.14
N ASN A 465 -19.31 5.80 -8.62
CA ASN A 465 -19.00 5.66 -7.19
C ASN A 465 -20.16 5.14 -6.32
N ASN A 466 -21.20 4.55 -6.92
CA ASN A 466 -22.12 3.73 -6.13
C ASN A 466 -21.42 2.49 -5.58
N ASP A 467 -21.98 1.97 -4.49
CA ASP A 467 -21.48 0.76 -3.87
C ASP A 467 -22.07 -0.47 -4.57
N ILE A 468 -21.27 -1.52 -4.70
CA ILE A 468 -21.72 -2.81 -5.23
C ILE A 468 -21.47 -3.90 -4.20
N ALA A 469 -22.37 -4.88 -4.11
CA ALA A 469 -22.21 -5.99 -3.18
C ALA A 469 -22.44 -7.34 -3.85
N PHE A 470 -21.68 -8.33 -3.40
CA PHE A 470 -21.77 -9.72 -3.82
C PHE A 470 -22.13 -10.62 -2.65
N VAL A 471 -23.01 -11.58 -2.88
CA VAL A 471 -23.45 -12.59 -1.93
C VAL A 471 -22.88 -13.94 -2.38
N LEU A 472 -22.10 -14.56 -1.52
CA LEU A 472 -21.43 -15.84 -1.75
C LEU A 472 -22.13 -16.94 -0.96
N ARG A 473 -22.54 -18.01 -1.65
CA ARG A 473 -23.33 -19.12 -1.08
C ARG A 473 -22.68 -20.46 -1.35
N HIS A 474 -22.79 -21.36 -0.37
CA HIS A 474 -22.47 -22.78 -0.57
C HIS A 474 -23.37 -23.40 -1.64
N THR A 475 -22.79 -24.24 -2.51
CA THR A 475 -23.54 -25.16 -3.36
C THR A 475 -22.87 -26.53 -3.42
N GLY A 476 -23.61 -27.53 -3.89
CA GLY A 476 -23.15 -28.92 -3.97
C GLY A 476 -23.19 -29.66 -2.62
N SER A 477 -22.47 -30.77 -2.54
CA SER A 477 -22.50 -31.70 -1.39
C SER A 477 -21.20 -31.75 -0.58
N ASN A 478 -20.13 -31.10 -1.04
CA ASN A 478 -18.86 -31.03 -0.30
C ASN A 478 -19.01 -30.20 0.98
N ASN A 479 -18.16 -30.50 1.95
CA ASN A 479 -18.06 -29.77 3.22
C ASN A 479 -16.63 -29.26 3.42
N ASN A 480 -15.94 -28.89 2.34
CA ASN A 480 -14.64 -28.22 2.44
C ASN A 480 -14.84 -26.71 2.66
N ARG A 481 -13.76 -26.01 2.96
CA ARG A 481 -13.76 -24.54 3.07
C ARG A 481 -12.46 -23.97 2.51
N ARG A 482 -12.49 -22.69 2.17
CA ARG A 482 -11.32 -21.82 1.99
C ARG A 482 -11.36 -20.73 3.06
N VAL A 483 -10.20 -20.25 3.42
CA VAL A 483 -10.03 -19.18 4.41
C VAL A 483 -9.19 -18.12 3.73
N PHE A 484 -9.73 -16.92 3.68
CA PHE A 484 -9.11 -15.75 3.06
C PHE A 484 -8.99 -14.65 4.09
N ASP A 485 -8.11 -13.69 3.83
CA ASP A 485 -8.00 -12.49 4.62
C ASP A 485 -9.30 -11.68 4.55
N SER A 486 -9.69 -11.13 5.70
CA SER A 486 -10.78 -10.17 5.84
C SER A 486 -10.22 -8.79 6.11
N TYR A 487 -11.07 -7.78 6.08
CA TYR A 487 -10.72 -6.43 6.50
C TYR A 487 -10.20 -6.39 7.94
N ASP A 488 -10.88 -7.08 8.87
CA ASP A 488 -10.49 -7.12 10.29
C ASP A 488 -9.22 -7.95 10.55
N GLY A 489 -8.87 -8.85 9.63
CA GLY A 489 -7.66 -9.68 9.71
C GLY A 489 -6.44 -8.93 9.20
N GLU A 490 -6.47 -8.53 7.94
CA GLU A 490 -5.40 -7.78 7.29
C GLU A 490 -6.00 -6.82 6.24
N GLN A 491 -6.16 -5.54 6.63
CA GLN A 491 -6.78 -4.52 5.79
C GLN A 491 -6.19 -4.45 4.36
N PRO A 492 -4.86 -4.45 4.14
CA PRO A 492 -4.28 -4.44 2.78
C PRO A 492 -4.61 -5.67 1.91
N ALA A 493 -4.86 -6.82 2.55
CA ALA A 493 -5.15 -8.12 1.93
C ALA A 493 -6.67 -8.38 1.78
N ALA A 494 -7.50 -7.51 2.38
CA ALA A 494 -8.95 -7.56 2.24
C ALA A 494 -9.37 -7.60 0.76
N ALA A 495 -10.49 -8.29 0.50
CA ALA A 495 -10.92 -8.60 -0.85
C ALA A 495 -11.01 -7.35 -1.76
N LYS A 496 -10.62 -7.52 -3.03
CA LYS A 496 -10.60 -6.44 -4.03
C LYS A 496 -11.46 -6.81 -5.23
N LEU A 497 -12.39 -5.95 -5.60
CA LEU A 497 -13.15 -6.06 -6.84
C LEU A 497 -12.38 -5.34 -7.95
N ARG A 498 -11.98 -6.10 -8.97
CA ARG A 498 -11.39 -5.59 -10.20
C ARG A 498 -12.43 -5.60 -11.30
N VAL A 499 -12.58 -4.47 -11.98
CA VAL A 499 -13.49 -4.33 -13.12
C VAL A 499 -12.74 -3.67 -14.27
N THR A 500 -12.63 -4.35 -15.40
CA THR A 500 -12.20 -3.74 -16.66
C THR A 500 -13.44 -3.45 -17.50
N TYR A 501 -13.56 -2.23 -17.99
CA TYR A 501 -14.74 -1.78 -18.72
C TYR A 501 -14.39 -0.83 -19.87
N ARG A 502 -15.16 -0.93 -20.96
CA ARG A 502 -15.17 0.07 -22.02
C ARG A 502 -16.19 1.14 -21.71
N THR A 503 -15.77 2.39 -21.89
CA THR A 503 -16.65 3.55 -21.77
C THR A 503 -16.43 4.51 -22.93
N LYS A 504 -17.44 5.34 -23.19
CA LYS A 504 -17.37 6.43 -24.18
C LYS A 504 -17.02 7.72 -23.47
N LEU A 505 -15.88 8.30 -23.82
CA LEU A 505 -15.39 9.52 -23.21
C LEU A 505 -16.14 10.78 -23.68
N GLY A 506 -16.65 10.79 -24.91
CA GLY A 506 -17.31 11.97 -25.50
C GLY A 506 -18.75 12.22 -25.03
N ALA A 507 -19.37 11.32 -24.27
CA ALA A 507 -20.81 11.39 -23.99
C ALA A 507 -21.20 12.68 -23.23
N SER A 508 -22.05 13.54 -23.79
CA SER A 508 -22.46 14.80 -23.13
C SER A 508 -23.37 14.54 -21.92
N GLY A 509 -23.05 15.09 -20.74
CA GLY A 509 -23.86 15.01 -19.50
C GLY A 509 -23.13 14.38 -18.31
N GLY A 510 -23.75 14.37 -17.12
CA GLY A 510 -23.15 13.97 -15.82
C GLY A 510 -22.69 12.50 -15.67
N ALA A 511 -22.53 11.76 -16.77
CA ALA A 511 -22.05 10.38 -16.83
C ALA A 511 -20.66 10.28 -17.52
N GLN A 512 -19.90 11.38 -17.58
CA GLN A 512 -18.57 11.36 -18.17
C GLN A 512 -17.59 10.57 -17.30
N ALA A 513 -16.89 9.62 -17.89
CA ALA A 513 -15.72 9.01 -17.26
C ALA A 513 -14.60 10.04 -17.18
N ASN A 514 -13.84 10.03 -16.08
CA ASN A 514 -12.60 10.80 -15.98
C ASN A 514 -11.65 10.30 -17.06
N PHE A 515 -11.25 11.19 -17.97
CA PHE A 515 -10.40 10.85 -19.09
C PHE A 515 -8.99 10.42 -18.65
N LYS A 516 -8.43 11.11 -17.64
CA LYS A 516 -7.10 10.78 -17.10
C LYS A 516 -7.02 10.96 -15.57
N THR A 517 -6.40 10.00 -14.89
CA THR A 517 -6.06 10.07 -13.45
C THR A 517 -4.56 10.19 -13.23
N ALA A 518 -4.16 10.58 -12.01
CA ALA A 518 -2.75 10.63 -11.63
C ALA A 518 -2.05 9.27 -11.80
N ARG A 519 -2.73 8.17 -11.47
CA ARG A 519 -2.29 6.79 -11.70
C ARG A 519 -1.86 6.54 -13.14
N GLU A 520 -2.69 6.91 -14.11
CA GLU A 520 -2.42 6.66 -15.52
C GLU A 520 -1.24 7.49 -16.03
N ASP A 521 -1.09 8.72 -15.55
CA ASP A 521 0.04 9.57 -15.91
C ASP A 521 1.35 9.12 -15.23
N MET A 522 1.28 8.63 -13.99
CA MET A 522 2.41 7.97 -13.33
C MET A 522 2.86 6.72 -14.10
N LYS A 523 1.93 5.85 -14.53
CA LYS A 523 2.27 4.66 -15.36
C LYS A 523 2.96 5.06 -16.66
N LYS A 524 2.52 6.15 -17.30
CA LYS A 524 3.21 6.72 -18.46
C LYS A 524 4.64 7.13 -18.09
N VAL A 525 4.84 7.91 -17.03
CA VAL A 525 6.18 8.31 -16.56
C VAL A 525 7.08 7.10 -16.30
N VAL A 526 6.56 6.05 -15.67
CA VAL A 526 7.29 4.79 -15.41
C VAL A 526 7.68 4.10 -16.70
N SER A 527 6.76 3.99 -17.66
CA SER A 527 7.03 3.35 -18.96
C SER A 527 8.15 4.05 -19.75
N GLU A 528 8.28 5.38 -19.59
CA GLU A 528 9.26 6.23 -20.27
C GLU A 528 10.64 6.28 -19.57
N LEU A 529 10.83 5.57 -18.46
CA LEU A 529 12.13 5.56 -17.78
C LEU A 529 13.20 4.88 -18.63
N SER A 530 14.37 5.49 -18.69
CA SER A 530 15.54 4.97 -19.39
C SER A 530 16.74 4.91 -18.45
N ALA A 531 17.47 3.80 -18.50
CA ALA A 531 18.62 3.53 -17.65
C ALA A 531 19.91 4.13 -18.25
N THR A 532 20.52 5.08 -17.54
CA THR A 532 21.82 5.66 -17.87
C THR A 532 22.47 6.37 -16.67
N GLY A 533 23.78 6.55 -16.72
CA GLY A 533 24.53 7.26 -15.68
C GLY A 533 24.91 6.38 -14.49
N GLY A 534 25.16 7.01 -13.34
CA GLY A 534 25.58 6.34 -12.11
C GLY A 534 24.47 6.28 -11.06
N THR A 535 24.85 5.88 -9.85
CA THR A 535 23.98 5.63 -8.69
C THR A 535 24.29 6.67 -7.58
N PRO A 536 23.89 7.95 -7.73
CA PRO A 536 24.23 9.03 -6.79
C PRO A 536 23.27 9.06 -5.59
N ILE A 537 23.18 7.97 -4.82
CA ILE A 537 22.12 7.74 -3.81
C ILE A 537 21.94 8.93 -2.85
N VAL A 538 23.01 9.36 -2.19
CA VAL A 538 22.93 10.46 -1.19
C VAL A 538 22.53 11.80 -1.82
N ALA A 539 22.94 12.06 -3.07
CA ALA A 539 22.57 13.29 -3.76
C ALA A 539 21.12 13.27 -4.26
N ALA A 540 20.61 12.11 -4.68
CA ALA A 540 19.19 11.92 -4.96
C ALA A 540 18.35 12.03 -3.69
N TYR A 541 18.87 11.51 -2.58
CA TYR A 541 18.23 11.60 -1.28
C TYR A 541 18.12 13.04 -0.79
N TYR A 542 19.20 13.81 -0.90
CA TYR A 542 19.16 15.25 -0.63
C TYR A 542 18.09 15.97 -1.46
N GLU A 543 17.99 15.70 -2.77
CA GLU A 543 16.94 16.31 -3.61
C GLU A 543 15.52 15.89 -3.17
N ALA A 544 15.35 14.63 -2.75
CA ALA A 544 14.07 14.14 -2.24
C ALA A 544 13.66 14.88 -0.96
N VAL A 545 14.63 15.12 -0.07
CA VAL A 545 14.43 15.93 1.13
C VAL A 545 14.07 17.37 0.77
N GLN A 546 14.77 17.99 -0.17
CA GLN A 546 14.43 19.33 -0.64
C GLN A 546 13.00 19.39 -1.17
N TYR A 547 12.54 18.36 -1.87
CA TYR A 547 11.15 18.28 -2.32
C TYR A 547 10.16 18.14 -1.15
N MET A 548 10.39 17.17 -0.26
CA MET A 548 9.52 16.92 0.90
C MET A 548 9.42 18.15 1.81
N LEU A 549 10.50 18.91 1.98
CA LEU A 549 10.55 20.07 2.86
C LEU A 549 10.19 21.40 2.17
N GLY A 550 9.92 21.41 0.86
CA GLY A 550 9.65 22.64 0.11
C GLY A 550 10.88 23.56 -0.01
N GLY A 551 12.08 22.98 -0.07
CA GLY A 551 13.35 23.67 -0.29
C GLY A 551 13.58 24.07 -1.76
N PRO A 552 14.71 24.74 -2.06
CA PRO A 552 15.07 25.08 -3.43
C PRO A 552 15.32 23.83 -4.29
N VAL A 553 14.90 23.89 -5.56
CA VAL A 553 15.22 22.90 -6.58
C VAL A 553 16.71 23.03 -6.93
N ASP A 554 17.51 21.99 -6.71
CA ASP A 554 18.96 22.01 -6.96
C ASP A 554 19.31 21.09 -8.14
N TYR A 555 19.31 19.79 -7.89
CA TYR A 555 19.64 18.79 -8.89
C TYR A 555 18.57 18.66 -9.97
N GLY A 556 17.31 18.93 -9.63
CA GLY A 556 16.19 18.91 -10.56
C GLY A 556 16.19 20.04 -11.60
N THR A 557 17.09 21.03 -11.51
CA THR A 557 17.10 22.18 -12.43
C THR A 557 17.61 21.85 -13.83
N LYS A 558 18.30 20.72 -14.02
CA LYS A 558 18.91 20.32 -15.30
C LYS A 558 18.76 18.81 -15.50
N ARG A 559 18.89 18.36 -16.75
CA ARG A 559 18.91 16.94 -17.11
C ARG A 559 20.25 16.25 -16.77
N GLY A 560 20.57 16.24 -15.49
CA GLY A 560 21.81 15.73 -14.95
C GLY A 560 23.02 16.62 -15.20
N TYR A 561 24.13 16.29 -14.55
CA TYR A 561 25.34 17.15 -14.55
C TYR A 561 25.92 17.40 -15.96
N TYR A 562 25.91 16.37 -16.81
CA TYR A 562 26.42 16.43 -18.19
C TYR A 562 25.33 16.64 -19.24
N THR A 563 24.09 16.99 -18.85
CA THR A 563 22.95 17.21 -19.76
C THR A 563 22.71 16.05 -20.73
N HIS A 564 21.92 15.06 -20.32
CA HIS A 564 21.64 13.86 -21.14
C HIS A 564 20.15 13.75 -21.49
N GLN A 565 19.83 13.24 -22.69
CA GLN A 565 18.45 13.17 -23.19
C GLN A 565 17.57 12.24 -22.36
N TYR A 566 18.15 11.17 -21.83
CA TYR A 566 17.46 10.22 -20.95
C TYR A 566 17.25 10.72 -19.53
N HIS A 567 17.82 11.85 -19.12
CA HIS A 567 17.56 12.46 -17.81
C HIS A 567 16.39 13.44 -17.89
N ARG A 568 15.91 13.97 -16.76
CA ARG A 568 14.75 14.88 -16.69
C ARG A 568 15.05 16.03 -15.73
N VAL A 569 14.42 17.18 -15.98
CA VAL A 569 14.27 18.23 -14.97
C VAL A 569 13.08 17.88 -14.07
N SER A 570 12.99 18.50 -12.89
CA SER A 570 11.83 18.33 -12.02
C SER A 570 10.55 18.85 -12.67
N HIS A 571 9.45 18.16 -12.40
CA HIS A 571 8.15 18.42 -13.00
C HIS A 571 7.65 19.84 -12.66
N PRO A 572 7.13 20.64 -13.60
CA PRO A 572 6.68 22.01 -13.34
C PRO A 572 5.63 22.14 -12.23
N ALA A 573 4.77 21.13 -12.06
CA ALA A 573 3.77 21.11 -10.99
C ALA A 573 4.35 20.86 -9.60
N SER A 574 5.63 20.48 -9.47
CA SER A 574 6.26 20.22 -8.17
C SER A 574 6.87 21.46 -7.54
N TYR A 575 6.94 22.61 -8.24
CA TYR A 575 7.62 23.82 -7.75
C TYR A 575 6.95 25.12 -8.17
N THR A 576 7.34 26.22 -7.52
CA THR A 576 6.98 27.60 -7.90
C THR A 576 8.24 28.44 -8.11
N GLY A 577 8.12 29.61 -8.74
CA GLY A 577 9.25 30.57 -8.89
C GLY A 577 10.26 30.24 -10.00
N GLY A 578 10.05 29.17 -10.76
CA GLY A 578 10.85 28.78 -11.92
C GLY A 578 10.05 28.63 -13.21
N SER A 579 10.74 28.55 -14.34
CA SER A 579 10.13 28.25 -15.65
C SER A 579 11.04 27.33 -16.45
N VAL A 580 10.46 26.34 -17.13
CA VAL A 580 11.21 25.41 -18.00
C VAL A 580 11.60 26.13 -19.29
N SER A 581 12.87 26.03 -19.65
CA SER A 581 13.45 26.49 -20.91
C SER A 581 13.86 25.28 -21.74
N VAL A 582 13.33 25.19 -22.95
CA VAL A 582 13.49 24.02 -23.81
C VAL A 582 13.64 24.43 -25.29
N ASP A 583 14.37 23.64 -26.09
CA ASP A 583 14.39 23.79 -27.55
C ASP A 583 12.97 23.55 -28.11
N SER A 584 12.54 24.36 -29.08
CA SER A 584 11.23 24.22 -29.73
C SER A 584 10.93 22.83 -30.32
N ARG A 585 11.97 22.03 -30.61
CA ARG A 585 11.86 20.66 -31.14
C ARG A 585 11.86 19.59 -30.05
N CYS A 586 12.15 19.95 -28.80
CA CYS A 586 11.92 19.05 -27.68
C CYS A 586 10.42 19.10 -27.35
N THR A 587 9.74 17.99 -27.56
CA THR A 587 8.30 17.88 -27.34
C THR A 587 8.03 16.87 -26.23
N ALA A 588 6.88 17.01 -25.56
CA ALA A 588 6.42 16.02 -24.59
C ALA A 588 6.15 14.63 -25.21
N ALA A 589 6.10 14.54 -26.55
CA ALA A 589 5.92 13.29 -27.29
C ALA A 589 7.21 12.46 -27.42
N ASN A 590 8.35 13.15 -27.51
CA ASN A 590 9.66 12.51 -27.43
C ASN A 590 10.52 13.22 -26.38
N PRO A 591 10.25 12.98 -25.08
CA PRO A 591 11.03 13.57 -24.01
C PRO A 591 12.49 13.09 -24.00
N GLU A 592 12.83 12.06 -24.78
CA GLU A 592 14.17 11.49 -24.89
C GLU A 592 14.92 11.96 -26.15
N SER A 593 14.32 12.91 -26.90
CA SER A 593 14.94 13.48 -28.08
C SER A 593 16.27 14.16 -27.74
N SER A 594 17.20 14.10 -28.68
CA SER A 594 18.49 14.79 -28.52
C SER A 594 18.35 16.31 -28.38
N TYR A 595 17.24 16.89 -28.84
CA TYR A 595 16.92 18.31 -28.65
C TYR A 595 16.54 18.66 -27.20
N CYS A 596 16.11 17.67 -26.41
CA CYS A 596 15.74 17.85 -25.01
C CYS A 596 16.95 17.92 -24.06
N LYS A 597 18.17 17.56 -24.52
CA LYS A 597 19.37 17.46 -23.68
C LYS A 597 19.63 18.69 -22.80
N ASN A 598 19.40 19.88 -23.35
CA ASN A 598 19.68 21.16 -22.70
C ASN A 598 18.46 21.77 -21.99
N GLU A 599 17.39 21.00 -21.77
CA GLU A 599 16.26 21.44 -20.96
C GLU A 599 16.73 21.80 -19.55
N GLN A 600 16.28 22.95 -19.06
CA GLN A 600 16.63 23.45 -17.74
C GLN A 600 15.52 24.32 -17.14
N ILE A 601 15.47 24.38 -15.81
CA ILE A 601 14.62 25.29 -15.05
C ILE A 601 15.40 26.59 -14.81
N ASN A 602 14.86 27.69 -15.32
CA ASN A 602 15.38 29.03 -15.08
C ASN A 602 14.63 29.69 -13.92
N GLY A 603 15.31 30.56 -13.17
CA GLY A 603 14.74 31.29 -12.04
C GLY A 603 15.14 30.68 -10.70
N THR A 604 14.44 31.08 -9.64
CA THR A 604 14.65 30.59 -8.27
C THR A 604 13.51 29.64 -7.92
N ALA A 605 13.59 28.41 -8.44
CA ALA A 605 12.55 27.41 -8.23
C ALA A 605 12.60 26.84 -6.81
N THR A 606 11.44 26.76 -6.18
CA THR A 606 11.25 26.20 -4.83
C THR A 606 10.16 25.15 -4.87
N TYR A 607 10.44 23.96 -4.33
CA TYR A 607 9.49 22.86 -4.30
C TYR A 607 8.25 23.18 -3.46
N ILE A 608 7.13 22.59 -3.85
CA ILE A 608 5.88 22.60 -3.09
C ILE A 608 5.91 21.37 -2.18
N SER A 609 6.01 21.58 -0.87
CA SER A 609 6.05 20.50 0.11
C SER A 609 4.71 19.74 0.15
N PRO A 610 4.74 18.40 0.17
CA PRO A 610 3.54 17.58 0.39
C PRO A 610 3.15 17.43 1.87
N LEU A 611 3.92 17.99 2.82
CA LEU A 611 3.65 17.93 4.26
C LEU A 611 2.51 18.90 4.64
N ALA A 612 1.26 18.45 4.48
CA ALA A 612 0.09 19.33 4.54
C ALA A 612 -0.88 19.08 5.71
N ASP A 613 -0.90 17.87 6.30
CA ASP A 613 -1.89 17.50 7.32
C ASP A 613 -1.28 16.77 8.52
N SER A 614 -1.83 16.99 9.73
CA SER A 614 -1.40 16.37 10.99
C SER A 614 -1.61 14.87 11.08
N CYS A 615 -2.58 14.34 10.35
CA CYS A 615 -2.91 12.90 10.36
C CYS A 615 -2.17 12.12 9.26
N GLN A 616 -1.40 12.81 8.42
CA GLN A 616 -0.68 12.24 7.29
C GLN A 616 0.71 11.74 7.73
N THR A 617 1.04 10.48 7.41
CA THR A 617 2.39 9.93 7.57
C THR A 617 3.19 10.12 6.27
N ASN A 618 4.52 10.24 6.37
CA ASN A 618 5.38 10.63 5.25
C ASN A 618 6.54 9.65 5.08
N HIS A 619 6.71 9.13 3.87
CA HIS A 619 7.61 8.01 3.61
C HIS A 619 8.41 8.19 2.32
N LEU A 620 9.70 7.83 2.39
CA LEU A 620 10.61 7.76 1.26
C LEU A 620 10.96 6.31 0.98
N VAL A 621 10.83 5.86 -0.25
CA VAL A 621 11.14 4.48 -0.65
C VAL A 621 12.21 4.50 -1.73
N PHE A 622 13.42 4.06 -1.36
CA PHE A 622 14.56 3.95 -2.28
C PHE A 622 14.62 2.57 -2.90
N LEU A 623 14.69 2.49 -4.22
CA LEU A 623 14.98 1.25 -4.95
C LEU A 623 16.29 1.41 -5.71
N SER A 624 17.28 0.57 -5.44
CA SER A 624 18.59 0.62 -6.10
C SER A 624 19.14 -0.77 -6.41
N ASP A 625 19.77 -0.92 -7.58
CA ASP A 625 20.43 -2.17 -8.01
C ASP A 625 21.96 -2.08 -7.96
N GLY A 626 22.48 -0.94 -7.51
CA GLY A 626 23.90 -0.63 -7.47
C GLY A 626 24.37 -0.03 -6.15
N VAL A 627 25.69 -0.08 -5.95
CA VAL A 627 26.39 0.62 -4.86
C VAL A 627 26.57 2.10 -5.21
N PRO A 628 26.62 3.02 -4.22
CA PRO A 628 26.81 4.45 -4.48
C PRO A 628 28.06 4.77 -5.31
N THR A 629 27.88 5.38 -6.49
CA THR A 629 28.99 5.66 -7.42
C THR A 629 29.55 7.09 -7.31
N SER A 630 28.78 8.01 -6.72
CA SER A 630 29.22 9.38 -6.46
C SER A 630 28.42 10.02 -5.32
N ASN A 631 28.97 11.09 -4.74
CA ASN A 631 28.23 11.94 -3.80
C ASN A 631 28.71 13.39 -3.89
N THR A 632 27.88 14.23 -4.51
CA THR A 632 28.11 15.67 -4.64
C THR A 632 27.35 16.50 -3.60
N ALA A 633 26.60 15.86 -2.71
CA ALA A 633 25.70 16.52 -1.76
C ALA A 633 26.30 16.71 -0.36
N ILE A 634 27.45 16.08 -0.04
CA ILE A 634 28.07 16.09 1.31
C ILE A 634 28.01 17.46 2.00
N SER A 635 28.53 18.53 1.37
CA SER A 635 28.55 19.86 2.00
C SER A 635 27.16 20.45 2.22
N ARG A 636 26.21 20.18 1.31
CA ARG A 636 24.84 20.67 1.40
C ARG A 636 24.03 19.91 2.43
N VAL A 637 24.25 18.60 2.55
CA VAL A 637 23.64 17.77 3.59
C VAL A 637 24.09 18.26 4.96
N LYS A 638 25.41 18.48 5.14
CA LYS A 638 25.97 19.06 6.37
C LYS A 638 25.36 20.40 6.75
N GLU A 639 25.18 21.28 5.77
CA GLU A 639 24.52 22.58 5.97
C GLU A 639 23.04 22.41 6.34
N LEU A 640 22.33 21.47 5.70
CA LEU A 640 20.92 21.21 5.93
C LEU A 640 20.64 20.67 7.34
N ILE A 641 21.47 19.74 7.82
CA ILE A 641 21.29 19.09 9.14
C ILE A 641 22.09 19.78 10.26
N ASP A 642 22.76 20.90 9.98
CA ASP A 642 23.64 21.64 10.89
C ASP A 642 24.76 20.81 11.53
N GLU A 643 25.42 19.95 10.73
CA GLU A 643 26.50 19.06 11.17
C GLU A 643 27.86 19.38 10.55
N THR A 644 28.93 19.22 11.31
CA THR A 644 30.30 19.52 10.83
C THR A 644 31.00 18.32 10.20
N SER A 645 30.60 17.10 10.57
CA SER A 645 31.17 15.83 10.10
C SER A 645 30.12 14.73 10.02
N CYS A 646 30.33 13.78 9.12
CA CYS A 646 29.52 12.56 8.98
C CYS A 646 30.46 11.37 9.25
N SER A 647 30.04 10.41 10.07
CA SER A 647 30.82 9.28 10.58
C SER A 647 29.87 8.11 10.88
N PRO A 648 30.21 6.85 10.53
CA PRO A 648 31.53 6.35 10.12
C PRO A 648 31.84 6.46 8.61
N ASP A 649 30.93 6.99 7.81
CA ASP A 649 30.99 6.82 6.35
C ASP A 649 32.00 7.72 5.65
N SER A 650 32.70 7.15 4.67
CA SER A 650 33.64 7.86 3.80
C SER A 650 33.35 7.61 2.32
N GLY A 651 33.69 8.56 1.46
CA GLY A 651 33.45 8.43 0.01
C GLY A 651 31.99 8.72 -0.38
N ASN A 652 31.37 7.83 -1.16
CA ASN A 652 30.08 8.08 -1.80
C ASN A 652 28.87 7.89 -0.87
N GLU A 653 29.07 7.27 0.29
CA GLU A 653 28.02 7.00 1.29
C GLU A 653 27.91 8.11 2.35
N ALA A 654 28.91 9.00 2.40
CA ALA A 654 29.04 10.01 3.45
C ALA A 654 27.78 10.88 3.61
N CYS A 655 27.35 11.06 4.87
CA CYS A 655 26.18 11.84 5.29
C CYS A 655 24.81 11.23 4.94
N GLY A 656 24.74 10.04 4.35
CA GLY A 656 23.47 9.39 4.04
C GLY A 656 22.69 8.99 5.29
N ARG A 657 23.36 8.31 6.24
CA ARG A 657 22.75 7.83 7.49
C ARG A 657 22.33 8.97 8.40
N GLU A 658 23.17 9.99 8.51
CA GLU A 658 22.89 11.17 9.33
C GLU A 658 21.70 11.94 8.78
N LEU A 659 21.57 12.04 7.45
CA LEU A 659 20.39 12.62 6.83
C LEU A 659 19.12 11.81 7.13
N ALA A 660 19.18 10.48 7.04
CA ALA A 660 18.05 9.61 7.38
C ALA A 660 17.64 9.72 8.86
N SER A 661 18.62 9.69 9.76
CA SER A 661 18.40 9.87 11.19
C SER A 661 17.80 11.24 11.51
N TRP A 662 18.25 12.29 10.82
CA TRP A 662 17.69 13.62 11.01
C TRP A 662 16.23 13.73 10.56
N LEU A 663 15.87 13.09 9.44
CA LEU A 663 14.49 13.05 8.91
C LEU A 663 13.51 12.32 9.82
N GLU A 664 13.97 11.24 10.44
CA GLU A 664 13.16 10.48 11.40
C GLU A 664 13.03 11.24 12.73
N GLN A 665 14.11 11.88 13.19
CA GLN A 665 14.17 12.47 14.53
C GLN A 665 13.63 13.90 14.63
N THR A 666 13.51 14.63 13.53
CA THR A 666 13.14 16.05 13.52
C THR A 666 11.66 16.23 13.14
N ASP A 667 11.01 17.23 13.75
CA ASP A 667 9.72 17.72 13.27
C ASP A 667 9.95 18.75 12.16
N HIS A 668 9.54 18.41 10.94
CA HIS A 668 9.80 19.25 9.78
C HIS A 668 8.71 20.29 9.51
N ASN A 669 7.62 20.31 10.27
CA ASN A 669 6.60 21.34 10.16
C ASN A 669 5.92 21.61 11.51
N GLU A 670 6.57 22.45 12.32
CA GLU A 670 6.11 22.84 13.66
C GLU A 670 4.73 23.55 13.69
N ASN A 671 4.20 23.96 12.54
CA ASN A 671 2.87 24.59 12.45
C ASN A 671 1.73 23.57 12.43
N ILE A 672 2.03 22.29 12.22
CA ILE A 672 1.09 21.19 12.21
C ILE A 672 1.21 20.45 13.54
N SER A 673 0.09 20.05 14.14
CA SER A 673 0.12 19.22 15.35
C SER A 673 0.61 17.82 15.02
N ARG A 674 1.46 17.24 15.89
CA ARG A 674 2.22 15.98 15.71
C ARG A 674 3.47 16.17 14.86
N LYS A 675 4.55 15.50 15.26
CA LYS A 675 5.83 15.49 14.56
C LYS A 675 5.65 15.06 13.10
N GLN A 676 6.06 15.90 12.17
CA GLN A 676 6.06 15.62 10.74
C GLN A 676 7.40 15.01 10.32
N ASN A 677 7.73 13.84 10.89
CA ASN A 677 8.92 13.09 10.52
C ASN A 677 8.71 12.34 9.20
N ILE A 678 9.82 11.90 8.59
CA ILE A 678 9.81 11.19 7.32
C ILE A 678 10.58 9.87 7.49
N ASN A 679 9.87 8.75 7.36
CA ASN A 679 10.47 7.42 7.44
C ASN A 679 11.10 7.01 6.11
N THR A 680 12.20 6.26 6.15
CA THR A 680 12.92 5.82 4.94
C THR A 680 13.01 4.32 4.85
N TYR A 681 12.50 3.78 3.74
CA TYR A 681 12.59 2.38 3.36
C TYR A 681 13.55 2.22 2.19
N THR A 682 14.22 1.08 2.11
CA THR A 682 15.18 0.81 1.05
C THR A 682 15.01 -0.60 0.50
N ILE A 683 15.22 -0.75 -0.81
CA ILE A 683 15.10 -2.00 -1.54
C ILE A 683 16.39 -2.23 -2.33
N GLY A 684 17.09 -3.33 -2.02
CA GLY A 684 18.21 -3.84 -2.78
C GLY A 684 17.71 -4.72 -3.92
N PHE A 685 17.74 -4.20 -5.16
CA PHE A 685 17.27 -4.97 -6.31
C PHE A 685 18.38 -5.80 -6.94
N ASN A 686 18.29 -7.12 -6.74
CA ASN A 686 19.28 -8.11 -7.11
C ASN A 686 20.70 -7.79 -6.57
N ILE A 687 20.74 -7.13 -5.41
CA ILE A 687 21.93 -6.80 -4.64
C ILE A 687 21.62 -6.95 -3.15
N ASN A 688 22.64 -7.26 -2.35
CA ASN A 688 22.58 -7.11 -0.90
C ASN A 688 23.50 -5.94 -0.51
N SER A 689 22.96 -4.91 0.12
CA SER A 689 23.71 -3.69 0.46
C SER A 689 23.57 -3.34 1.93
N SER A 690 24.68 -3.43 2.67
CA SER A 690 24.74 -2.97 4.06
C SER A 690 24.41 -1.49 4.18
N PHE A 691 24.87 -0.65 3.24
CA PHE A 691 24.57 0.78 3.26
C PHE A 691 23.07 1.07 3.13
N LEU A 692 22.36 0.38 2.22
CA LEU A 692 20.90 0.54 2.10
C LEU A 692 20.18 0.04 3.36
N ALA A 693 20.62 -1.09 3.91
CA ALA A 693 20.09 -1.61 5.17
C ALA A 693 20.24 -0.60 6.30
N ASP A 694 21.44 -0.06 6.46
CA ASP A 694 21.74 0.92 7.48
C ASP A 694 20.99 2.26 7.28
N LEU A 695 20.76 2.66 6.02
CA LEU A 695 20.00 3.85 5.68
C LEU A 695 18.52 3.72 6.09
N ALA A 696 17.91 2.55 5.86
CA ALA A 696 16.55 2.27 6.31
C ALA A 696 16.45 2.24 7.82
N THR A 697 17.36 1.53 8.49
CA THR A 697 17.41 1.48 9.97
C THR A 697 17.56 2.87 10.57
N ALA A 698 18.47 3.70 10.05
CA ALA A 698 18.64 5.07 10.52
C ALA A 698 17.41 5.95 10.26
N GLY A 699 16.68 5.69 9.17
CA GLY A 699 15.46 6.40 8.81
C GLY A 699 14.17 5.81 9.40
N GLY A 700 14.26 4.87 10.35
CA GLY A 700 13.10 4.27 11.02
C GLY A 700 12.20 3.43 10.11
N GLY A 701 12.73 2.90 8.99
CA GLY A 701 12.03 1.98 8.10
C GLY A 701 12.77 0.65 7.95
N SER A 702 12.30 -0.19 7.03
CA SER A 702 12.83 -1.54 6.80
C SER A 702 13.59 -1.66 5.46
N TYR A 703 14.57 -2.56 5.43
CA TYR A 703 15.30 -2.96 4.23
C TYR A 703 14.76 -4.27 3.69
N TYR A 704 14.65 -4.35 2.36
CA TYR A 704 14.21 -5.55 1.67
C TYR A 704 15.13 -5.89 0.50
N ASP A 705 15.27 -7.18 0.24
CA ASP A 705 15.90 -7.70 -0.96
C ASP A 705 14.81 -8.19 -1.93
N ALA A 706 14.99 -7.93 -3.23
CA ALA A 706 14.14 -8.48 -4.29
C ALA A 706 14.96 -8.74 -5.55
N ALA A 707 14.71 -9.84 -6.26
CA ALA A 707 15.40 -10.19 -7.51
C ALA A 707 14.45 -10.29 -8.71
N SER A 708 13.17 -10.58 -8.46
CA SER A 708 12.10 -10.71 -9.46
C SER A 708 11.07 -9.58 -9.38
N SER A 709 10.23 -9.46 -10.41
CA SER A 709 9.11 -8.50 -10.40
C SER A 709 8.10 -8.87 -9.31
N GLU A 710 7.88 -10.15 -9.10
CA GLU A 710 6.92 -10.71 -8.14
C GLU A 710 7.36 -10.45 -6.70
N GLU A 711 8.64 -10.69 -6.39
CA GLU A 711 9.22 -10.35 -5.09
C GLU A 711 9.17 -8.84 -4.84
N LEU A 712 9.46 -8.04 -5.88
CA LEU A 712 9.40 -6.60 -5.77
C LEU A 712 7.99 -6.10 -5.47
N VAL A 713 6.97 -6.67 -6.12
CA VAL A 713 5.56 -6.41 -5.79
C VAL A 713 5.26 -6.75 -4.33
N ALA A 714 5.70 -7.93 -3.83
CA ALA A 714 5.49 -8.31 -2.43
C ALA A 714 6.18 -7.35 -1.45
N VAL A 715 7.42 -6.94 -1.73
CA VAL A 715 8.16 -5.96 -0.92
C VAL A 715 7.42 -4.63 -0.85
N PHE A 716 6.96 -4.11 -1.99
CA PHE A 716 6.22 -2.86 -2.02
C PHE A 716 4.87 -2.96 -1.31
N GLN A 717 4.20 -4.11 -1.38
CA GLN A 717 2.99 -4.35 -0.58
C GLN A 717 3.27 -4.32 0.92
N ASN A 718 4.36 -4.93 1.38
CA ASN A 718 4.78 -4.88 2.79
C ASN A 718 5.03 -3.44 3.24
N ILE A 719 5.77 -2.67 2.44
CA ILE A 719 6.02 -1.25 2.73
C ILE A 719 4.70 -0.47 2.81
N LEU A 720 3.78 -0.67 1.85
CA LEU A 720 2.49 0.01 1.88
C LEU A 720 1.63 -0.41 3.09
N GLY A 721 1.75 -1.65 3.57
CA GLY A 721 1.12 -2.11 4.81
C GLY A 721 1.66 -1.39 6.04
N ASP A 722 2.99 -1.34 6.20
CA ASP A 722 3.65 -0.63 7.30
C ASP A 722 3.29 0.87 7.31
N VAL A 723 3.24 1.49 6.12
CA VAL A 723 2.90 2.91 5.92
C VAL A 723 1.49 3.27 6.41
N LEU A 724 0.57 2.30 6.42
CA LEU A 724 -0.82 2.46 6.84
C LEU A 724 -1.04 2.21 8.36
N ALA A 725 -0.04 1.69 9.09
CA ALA A 725 -0.15 1.41 10.53
C ALA A 725 0.03 2.67 11.41
N VAL A 726 -0.67 2.77 12.56
CA VAL A 726 -0.66 3.96 13.45
C VAL A 726 -0.55 3.61 14.94
N ASP A 727 0.39 4.25 15.65
CA ASP A 727 0.48 4.20 17.13
C ASP A 727 -0.71 4.93 17.78
N THR A 728 -1.56 4.24 18.55
CA THR A 728 -2.66 4.86 19.33
C THR A 728 -2.58 4.47 20.80
N SER A 729 -3.13 5.27 21.73
CA SER A 729 -3.03 5.00 23.17
C SER A 729 -4.37 5.20 23.90
N PHE A 730 -5.07 4.14 24.30
CA PHE A 730 -6.30 4.29 25.12
C PHE A 730 -6.59 3.11 26.07
N VAL A 731 -6.11 3.19 27.32
CA VAL A 731 -6.71 2.46 28.46
C VAL A 731 -6.98 3.43 29.61
N ALA A 732 -8.06 3.22 30.37
CA ALA A 732 -8.42 4.08 31.51
C ALA A 732 -7.29 4.13 32.57
N PRO A 733 -6.84 5.32 33.00
CA PRO A 733 -5.74 5.42 33.96
C PRO A 733 -6.15 4.91 35.35
N GLY A 734 -5.19 4.33 36.07
CA GLY A 734 -5.33 3.94 37.48
C GLY A 734 -4.82 5.04 38.41
N ALA A 735 -5.67 5.59 39.28
CA ALA A 735 -5.27 6.59 40.28
C ALA A 735 -5.27 6.02 41.71
N THR A 736 -4.29 6.42 42.53
CA THR A 736 -4.13 5.92 43.90
C THR A 736 -4.84 6.78 44.95
N VAL A 737 -5.68 6.15 45.79
CA VAL A 737 -6.30 6.81 46.95
C VAL A 737 -5.60 6.35 48.22
N ASN A 738 -5.19 7.30 49.08
CA ASN A 738 -4.61 6.96 50.37
C ASN A 738 -5.71 6.41 51.31
N GLN A 739 -5.71 5.11 51.58
CA GLN A 739 -6.79 4.48 52.37
C GLN A 739 -6.72 4.79 53.87
N PHE A 740 -5.59 5.28 54.38
CA PHE A 740 -5.45 5.70 55.80
C PHE A 740 -5.92 7.15 56.03
N ASN A 741 -6.00 7.97 54.97
CA ASN A 741 -6.53 9.32 55.03
C ASN A 741 -7.34 9.61 53.75
N ARG A 742 -8.66 9.40 53.83
CA ARG A 742 -9.62 9.62 52.72
C ARG A 742 -9.78 11.09 52.29
N LEU A 743 -9.08 12.02 52.94
CA LEU A 743 -9.00 13.45 52.57
C LEU A 743 -7.75 13.79 51.74
N THR A 744 -6.87 12.82 51.45
CA THR A 744 -5.63 13.05 50.68
C THR A 744 -5.47 12.02 49.55
N HIS A 745 -5.34 12.48 48.32
CA HIS A 745 -4.91 11.64 47.19
C HIS A 745 -3.39 11.52 47.20
N ARG A 746 -2.84 10.40 46.71
CA ARG A 746 -1.43 10.36 46.29
C ARG A 746 -1.38 10.96 44.88
N ASN A 747 -0.26 11.61 44.55
CA ASN A 747 -0.10 12.22 43.22
C ASN A 747 0.19 11.17 42.13
N ASP A 748 0.33 9.89 42.45
CA ASP A 748 0.71 8.85 41.49
C ASP A 748 -0.47 8.42 40.60
N ILE A 749 -0.25 8.47 39.28
CA ILE A 749 -1.16 7.97 38.22
C ILE A 749 -0.41 6.98 37.32
N TYR A 750 -1.09 5.90 36.93
CA TYR A 750 -0.54 4.84 36.08
C TYR A 750 -1.33 4.73 34.79
N PHE A 751 -0.61 4.65 33.68
CA PHE A 751 -1.16 4.46 32.34
C PHE A 751 -0.75 3.10 31.81
N ALA A 752 -1.75 2.28 31.53
CA ALA A 752 -1.61 1.12 30.67
C ALA A 752 -1.67 1.63 29.22
N LEU A 753 -0.64 1.33 28.44
CA LEU A 753 -0.48 1.76 27.05
C LEU A 753 -0.32 0.53 26.18
N PHE A 754 -0.78 0.58 24.94
CA PHE A 754 -0.52 -0.44 23.93
C PHE A 754 -0.37 0.21 22.58
N LYS A 755 0.27 -0.48 21.64
CA LYS A 755 0.45 -0.08 20.24
C LYS A 755 -0.27 -1.11 19.37
N PRO A 756 -1.35 -0.71 18.68
CA PRO A 756 -1.96 -1.58 17.68
C PRO A 756 -0.96 -1.94 16.60
N ASP A 757 -0.92 -3.21 16.24
CA ASP A 757 -0.14 -3.72 15.12
C ASP A 757 -1.06 -4.61 14.26
N GLN A 758 -0.79 -4.73 12.96
CA GLN A 758 -1.49 -5.69 12.11
C GLN A 758 -1.03 -7.13 12.38
N ARG A 759 0.04 -7.34 13.17
CA ARG A 759 0.52 -8.65 13.59
C ARG A 759 0.07 -9.02 15.01
N PRO A 760 -0.17 -10.32 15.30
CA PRO A 760 -0.43 -10.79 16.66
C PRO A 760 0.75 -10.51 17.60
N GLY A 761 0.46 -10.10 18.84
CA GLY A 761 1.47 -9.79 19.86
C GLY A 761 1.75 -8.30 20.01
N TRP A 762 0.68 -7.51 20.18
CA TRP A 762 0.76 -6.06 20.30
C TRP A 762 1.63 -5.66 21.49
N ALA A 763 2.49 -4.67 21.24
CA ALA A 763 3.31 -4.13 22.30
C ALA A 763 2.45 -3.36 23.31
N GLY A 764 2.72 -3.60 24.58
CA GLY A 764 2.09 -2.96 25.72
C GLY A 764 3.12 -2.37 26.68
N ASN A 765 2.65 -1.50 27.57
CA ASN A 765 3.46 -0.96 28.63
C ASN A 765 2.61 -0.44 29.81
N LEU A 766 3.26 -0.31 30.96
CA LEU A 766 2.73 0.37 32.13
C LEU A 766 3.67 1.51 32.51
N LYS A 767 3.20 2.76 32.36
CA LYS A 767 3.99 3.97 32.68
C LYS A 767 3.40 4.70 33.89
N ARG A 768 4.29 5.26 34.72
CA ARG A 768 3.94 6.03 35.93
C ARG A 768 4.24 7.52 35.76
N TYR A 769 3.26 8.35 36.11
CA TYR A 769 3.34 9.81 36.12
C TYR A 769 2.76 10.38 37.42
N HIS A 770 2.86 11.69 37.60
CA HIS A 770 2.27 12.41 38.74
C HIS A 770 1.12 13.33 38.30
N VAL A 771 0.16 13.60 39.19
CA VAL A 771 -0.81 14.68 39.06
C VAL A 771 -0.32 15.84 39.91
N GLY A 772 -0.13 17.00 39.29
CA GLY A 772 0.40 18.20 39.94
C GLY A 772 -0.18 19.48 39.37
N ALA A 773 0.22 20.63 39.91
CA ALA A 773 -0.15 21.93 39.36
C ALA A 773 0.98 22.47 38.47
N ASN A 774 0.64 23.00 37.29
CA ASN A 774 1.60 23.72 36.46
C ASN A 774 1.93 25.12 37.05
N SER A 775 2.85 25.85 36.42
CA SER A 775 3.26 27.20 36.84
C SER A 775 2.11 28.23 36.90
N SER A 776 0.96 27.93 36.28
CA SER A 776 -0.25 28.77 36.30
C SER A 776 -1.31 28.28 37.30
N GLY A 777 -1.04 27.22 38.07
CA GLY A 777 -1.97 26.66 39.06
C GLY A 777 -2.99 25.67 38.51
N ASN A 778 -2.92 25.28 37.23
CA ASN A 778 -3.83 24.31 36.63
C ASN A 778 -3.36 22.88 36.91
N VAL A 779 -4.30 21.96 37.20
CA VAL A 779 -4.01 20.54 37.39
C VAL A 779 -3.60 19.92 36.06
N VAL A 780 -2.41 19.34 36.01
CA VAL A 780 -1.83 18.66 34.85
C VAL A 780 -1.17 17.35 35.27
N ILE A 781 -1.01 16.43 34.31
CA ILE A 781 -0.16 15.25 34.50
C ILE A 781 1.28 15.69 34.28
N GLN A 782 2.17 15.36 35.21
CA GLN A 782 3.58 15.71 35.22
C GLN A 782 4.46 14.48 35.02
N ASP A 783 5.51 14.66 34.24
CA ASP A 783 6.60 13.71 34.07
C ASP A 783 7.50 13.67 35.32
N LYS A 784 8.50 12.78 35.32
CA LYS A 784 9.47 12.62 36.42
C LYS A 784 10.22 13.92 36.77
N ASN A 785 10.30 14.87 35.84
CA ASN A 785 10.98 16.15 35.98
C ASN A 785 10.04 17.31 36.34
N GLY A 786 8.75 17.04 36.54
CA GLY A 786 7.74 18.06 36.87
C GLY A 786 7.20 18.86 35.68
N LYS A 787 7.51 18.45 34.43
CA LYS A 787 6.98 19.06 33.21
C LYS A 787 5.64 18.42 32.81
N PRO A 788 4.74 19.10 32.10
CA PRO A 788 3.53 18.47 31.59
C PRO A 788 3.86 17.25 30.72
N ALA A 789 3.31 16.09 31.08
CA ALA A 789 3.52 14.84 30.35
C ALA A 789 2.52 14.63 29.22
N VAL A 790 1.39 15.34 29.24
CA VAL A 790 0.30 15.22 28.27
C VAL A 790 0.01 16.59 27.67
N ASP A 791 -0.20 16.64 26.35
CA ASP A 791 -0.62 17.84 25.64
C ASP A 791 -2.09 18.17 25.95
N ALA A 792 -2.35 19.42 26.35
CA ALA A 792 -3.67 19.84 26.80
C ALA A 792 -4.70 20.04 25.67
N LYS A 793 -4.26 20.13 24.41
CA LYS A 793 -5.11 20.26 23.22
C LYS A 793 -5.42 18.90 22.61
N THR A 794 -4.42 18.02 22.51
CA THR A 794 -4.55 16.74 21.79
C THR A 794 -4.85 15.56 22.73
N GLY A 795 -4.53 15.67 24.02
CA GLY A 795 -4.74 14.61 25.01
C GLY A 795 -3.70 13.48 24.96
N PHE A 796 -2.73 13.53 24.04
CA PHE A 796 -1.65 12.54 23.92
C PHE A 796 -0.43 12.88 24.80
N PHE A 797 0.42 11.88 25.05
CA PHE A 797 1.69 12.09 25.75
C PHE A 797 2.64 12.97 24.92
N ASN A 798 3.31 13.91 25.58
CA ASN A 798 4.38 14.70 24.97
C ASN A 798 5.57 13.77 24.68
N GLU A 799 6.17 13.88 23.49
CA GLU A 799 7.35 13.07 23.11
C GLU A 799 8.54 13.26 24.06
N THR A 800 8.67 14.45 24.66
CA THR A 800 9.72 14.75 25.63
C THR A 800 9.40 14.31 27.06
N ALA A 801 8.23 13.69 27.29
CA ALA A 801 7.84 13.22 28.60
C ALA A 801 8.73 12.05 29.04
N LYS A 802 9.05 12.05 30.34
CA LYS A 802 9.79 10.97 30.99
C LYS A 802 8.96 10.32 32.08
N SER A 803 8.58 9.06 31.90
CA SER A 803 7.91 8.29 32.94
C SER A 803 8.84 7.95 34.12
N TRP A 804 8.26 7.56 35.25
CA TRP A 804 9.00 7.43 36.52
C TRP A 804 10.05 6.32 36.52
N TRP A 805 9.79 5.24 35.80
CA TRP A 805 10.58 4.00 35.82
C TRP A 805 11.65 3.93 34.74
N THR A 806 11.73 4.96 33.89
CA THR A 806 12.66 5.00 32.76
C THR A 806 13.93 5.79 33.09
N ALA A 807 15.05 5.37 32.50
CA ALA A 807 16.33 6.07 32.57
C ALA A 807 16.40 7.28 31.61
N GLY A 808 15.87 7.15 30.39
CA GLY A 808 15.77 8.19 29.35
C GLY A 808 14.37 8.80 29.18
N ILE A 809 14.16 9.55 28.09
CA ILE A 809 12.84 10.01 27.63
C ILE A 809 12.14 8.84 26.95
N ASP A 810 10.86 8.62 27.25
CA ASP A 810 10.06 7.54 26.67
C ASP A 810 8.76 8.01 26.02
N GLY A 811 8.36 9.27 26.21
CA GLY A 811 7.30 9.94 25.46
C GLY A 811 6.01 9.12 25.28
N SER A 812 5.43 9.25 24.09
CA SER A 812 4.27 8.49 23.61
C SER A 812 4.62 7.07 23.15
N ALA A 813 5.89 6.77 22.86
CA ALA A 813 6.33 5.48 22.37
C ALA A 813 6.01 4.37 23.37
N VAL A 814 5.13 3.43 23.00
CA VAL A 814 4.65 2.39 23.91
C VAL A 814 5.77 1.43 24.29
N GLU A 815 6.56 1.00 23.31
CA GLU A 815 7.65 0.02 23.48
C GLU A 815 8.83 0.57 24.30
N ALA A 816 8.93 1.90 24.43
CA ALA A 816 10.01 2.53 25.18
C ALA A 816 9.67 2.71 26.67
N GLY A 817 10.63 2.36 27.52
CA GLY A 817 10.61 2.68 28.96
C GLY A 817 9.53 1.93 29.77
N GLY A 818 9.05 2.57 30.83
CA GLY A 818 7.97 2.05 31.67
C GLY A 818 8.34 0.77 32.42
N ALA A 819 7.34 -0.10 32.63
CA ALA A 819 7.54 -1.40 33.25
C ALA A 819 8.18 -2.40 32.28
N ALA A 820 7.90 -2.30 30.98
CA ALA A 820 8.44 -3.20 29.95
C ALA A 820 9.98 -3.20 29.96
N SER A 821 10.60 -2.01 30.02
CA SER A 821 12.06 -1.87 30.05
C SER A 821 12.73 -2.37 31.35
N ASN A 822 11.95 -2.75 32.37
CA ASN A 822 12.44 -3.24 33.66
C ASN A 822 12.22 -4.75 33.83
N ILE A 823 11.75 -5.46 32.80
CA ILE A 823 11.69 -6.92 32.78
C ILE A 823 13.11 -7.49 32.77
N SER A 824 13.38 -8.47 33.62
CA SER A 824 14.72 -9.05 33.77
C SER A 824 14.67 -10.54 34.07
N LEU A 825 15.57 -11.30 33.43
CA LEU A 825 15.78 -12.73 33.70
C LEU A 825 16.41 -13.00 35.07
N ALA A 826 17.04 -12.02 35.72
CA ALA A 826 17.66 -12.20 37.04
C ALA A 826 16.65 -12.22 38.21
N GLY A 827 15.38 -11.91 37.92
CA GLY A 827 14.31 -11.75 38.92
C GLY A 827 14.53 -10.57 39.88
N PRO A 828 13.53 -10.23 40.70
CA PRO A 828 13.59 -9.05 41.56
C PRO A 828 14.71 -9.18 42.60
N GLY A 829 15.54 -8.12 42.71
CA GLY A 829 16.64 -8.05 43.69
C GLY A 829 17.79 -9.03 43.45
N GLY A 830 17.94 -9.59 42.24
CA GLY A 830 19.01 -10.53 41.91
C GLY A 830 18.76 -11.95 42.41
N SER A 831 17.48 -12.34 42.57
CA SER A 831 17.06 -13.65 43.08
C SER A 831 17.51 -14.86 42.24
N GLY A 832 18.03 -14.65 41.03
CA GLY A 832 18.66 -15.65 40.17
C GLY A 832 17.80 -16.14 39.01
N SER A 833 16.48 -15.90 39.00
CA SER A 833 15.58 -16.20 37.87
C SER A 833 14.30 -15.34 37.91
N ARG A 834 13.80 -14.90 36.74
CA ARG A 834 12.46 -14.27 36.61
C ARG A 834 11.38 -15.19 37.18
N ARG A 835 10.48 -14.63 37.98
CA ARG A 835 9.41 -15.39 38.65
C ARG A 835 8.14 -15.37 37.81
N VAL A 836 8.00 -16.36 36.92
CA VAL A 836 6.77 -16.58 36.15
C VAL A 836 6.11 -17.87 36.64
N PHE A 837 4.87 -17.77 37.08
CA PHE A 837 4.12 -18.87 37.68
C PHE A 837 2.93 -19.27 36.81
N THR A 838 2.54 -20.54 36.91
CA THR A 838 1.33 -21.10 36.30
C THR A 838 0.76 -22.16 37.22
N TRP A 839 -0.51 -22.53 37.02
CA TRP A 839 -1.13 -23.63 37.76
C TRP A 839 -1.91 -24.54 36.84
N MET A 840 -1.45 -25.79 36.71
CA MET A 840 -1.97 -26.77 35.74
C MET A 840 -3.18 -27.59 36.23
N GLY A 841 -3.67 -27.31 37.45
CA GLY A 841 -4.79 -28.04 38.05
C GLY A 841 -6.16 -27.60 37.51
N THR A 842 -7.20 -28.37 37.84
CA THR A 842 -8.58 -28.14 37.34
C THR A 842 -9.55 -27.59 38.39
N SER A 843 -9.21 -27.65 39.68
CA SER A 843 -9.99 -27.04 40.77
C SER A 843 -9.08 -26.51 41.89
N ILE A 844 -9.27 -25.26 42.31
CA ILE A 844 -8.45 -24.63 43.36
C ILE A 844 -8.79 -25.30 44.72
N PRO A 845 -7.81 -25.89 45.43
CA PRO A 845 -8.05 -26.47 46.74
C PRO A 845 -8.53 -25.44 47.76
N SER A 846 -9.31 -25.85 48.76
CA SER A 846 -9.83 -24.95 49.81
C SER A 846 -8.75 -24.24 50.64
N GLY A 847 -7.52 -24.75 50.64
CA GLY A 847 -6.35 -24.15 51.28
C GLY A 847 -5.53 -23.21 50.37
N GLY A 848 -5.98 -22.98 49.14
CA GLY A 848 -5.20 -22.27 48.12
C GLY A 848 -4.11 -23.14 47.49
N VAL A 849 -3.39 -22.57 46.52
CA VAL A 849 -2.23 -23.16 45.87
C VAL A 849 -1.01 -22.31 46.20
N ASP A 850 0.07 -22.93 46.66
CA ASP A 850 1.35 -22.25 46.80
C ASP A 850 2.01 -22.10 45.41
N LEU A 851 1.90 -20.91 44.82
CA LEU A 851 2.50 -20.60 43.52
C LEU A 851 4.03 -20.61 43.55
N THR A 852 4.67 -20.52 44.71
CA THR A 852 6.14 -20.50 44.81
C THR A 852 6.77 -21.90 44.70
N ALA A 853 5.96 -22.96 44.75
CA ALA A 853 6.42 -24.33 44.59
C ALA A 853 7.01 -24.57 43.18
N ALA A 854 8.06 -25.40 43.09
CA ALA A 854 8.74 -25.70 41.82
C ALA A 854 7.80 -26.23 40.73
N ALA A 855 6.77 -27.00 41.11
CA ALA A 855 5.77 -27.55 40.19
C ALA A 855 4.83 -26.49 39.55
N GLN A 856 4.86 -25.24 40.03
CA GLN A 856 4.04 -24.13 39.54
C GLN A 856 4.88 -23.08 38.79
N LYS A 857 6.16 -23.35 38.52
CA LYS A 857 6.99 -22.47 37.69
C LYS A 857 6.64 -22.65 36.22
N LEU A 858 6.45 -21.56 35.49
CA LEU A 858 6.42 -21.59 34.03
C LEU A 858 7.88 -21.66 33.54
N HIS A 859 8.38 -22.88 33.36
CA HIS A 859 9.78 -23.16 33.08
C HIS A 859 9.91 -24.50 32.36
N GLU A 860 10.97 -24.66 31.58
CA GLU A 860 11.29 -25.87 30.83
C GLU A 860 11.39 -27.12 31.73
N ASP A 861 11.86 -26.94 32.99
CA ASP A 861 12.00 -27.98 34.02
C ASP A 861 10.65 -28.46 34.59
N ASN A 862 9.55 -27.74 34.33
CA ASN A 862 8.23 -28.13 34.79
C ASN A 862 7.61 -29.19 33.88
N ILE A 863 7.79 -30.47 34.27
CA ILE A 863 7.28 -31.62 33.52
C ILE A 863 5.76 -31.70 33.42
N ALA A 864 5.01 -30.93 34.22
CA ALA A 864 3.55 -30.90 34.15
C ALA A 864 3.03 -30.07 32.97
N ILE A 865 3.88 -29.23 32.36
CA ILE A 865 3.59 -28.52 31.12
C ILE A 865 4.18 -29.37 29.99
N ASP A 866 3.43 -30.35 29.50
CA ASP A 866 3.87 -31.24 28.42
C ASP A 866 3.46 -30.72 27.03
N ILE A 867 3.80 -31.49 25.99
CA ILE A 867 3.51 -31.16 24.58
C ILE A 867 1.99 -30.98 24.36
N ASP A 868 1.18 -31.84 24.98
CA ASP A 868 -0.27 -31.79 24.87
C ASP A 868 -0.83 -30.56 25.59
N ALA A 869 -0.25 -30.18 26.73
CA ALA A 869 -0.61 -28.97 27.46
C ALA A 869 -0.37 -27.68 26.65
N LEU A 870 0.64 -27.66 25.76
CA LEU A 870 0.93 -26.54 24.85
C LEU A 870 0.18 -26.64 23.51
N GLY A 871 -0.64 -27.68 23.29
CA GLY A 871 -1.38 -27.87 22.04
C GLY A 871 -0.51 -28.22 20.83
N LEU A 872 0.74 -28.64 21.05
CA LEU A 872 1.67 -29.05 20.00
C LEU A 872 1.25 -30.44 19.47
N GLY A 873 0.52 -30.50 18.35
CA GLY A 873 0.06 -31.76 17.77
C GLY A 873 1.20 -32.73 17.38
N GLY A 874 0.88 -34.02 17.20
CA GLY A 874 1.83 -35.00 16.65
C GLY A 874 2.65 -35.83 17.65
N GLY A 875 2.41 -35.68 18.96
CA GLY A 875 3.00 -36.52 20.01
C GLY A 875 4.48 -36.21 20.34
N LEU A 876 5.13 -37.12 21.09
CA LEU A 876 6.51 -36.98 21.60
C LEU A 876 7.58 -37.17 20.50
N THR A 877 7.73 -36.18 19.62
CA THR A 877 8.84 -36.11 18.64
C THR A 877 9.97 -35.21 19.15
N LEU A 878 11.19 -35.38 18.61
CA LEU A 878 12.33 -34.50 18.97
C LEU A 878 12.04 -33.02 18.66
N ALA A 879 11.42 -32.74 17.52
CA ALA A 879 11.03 -31.38 17.12
C ALA A 879 10.03 -30.76 18.10
N ASN A 880 9.04 -31.53 18.58
CA ASN A 880 8.08 -31.02 19.56
C ASN A 880 8.70 -30.79 20.95
N ILE A 881 9.71 -31.57 21.33
CA ILE A 881 10.44 -31.37 22.59
C ILE A 881 11.27 -30.08 22.53
N GLU A 882 11.94 -29.84 21.41
CA GLU A 882 12.68 -28.59 21.17
C GLU A 882 11.73 -27.39 21.16
N ARG A 883 10.63 -27.48 20.39
CA ARG A 883 9.62 -26.43 20.31
C ARG A 883 8.95 -26.12 21.65
N ARG A 884 8.69 -27.13 22.47
CA ARG A 884 8.19 -26.96 23.85
C ARG A 884 9.15 -26.09 24.67
N ASN A 885 10.45 -26.36 24.59
CA ASN A 885 11.44 -25.61 25.37
C ASN A 885 11.54 -24.17 24.88
N GLU A 886 11.60 -23.95 23.56
CA GLU A 886 11.59 -22.61 22.97
C GLU A 886 10.36 -21.80 23.38
N LEU A 887 9.16 -22.39 23.32
CA LEU A 887 7.93 -21.70 23.72
C LEU A 887 7.97 -21.30 25.19
N LEU A 888 8.41 -22.19 26.09
CA LEU A 888 8.53 -21.88 27.52
C LEU A 888 9.59 -20.81 27.80
N GLN A 889 10.70 -20.82 27.06
CA GLN A 889 11.75 -19.79 27.13
C GLN A 889 11.20 -18.44 26.67
N TRP A 890 10.54 -18.41 25.52
CA TRP A 890 9.94 -17.21 24.93
C TRP A 890 8.83 -16.63 25.81
N THR A 891 7.91 -17.45 26.32
CA THR A 891 6.83 -16.99 27.22
C THR A 891 7.38 -16.46 28.56
N ARG A 892 8.53 -16.98 29.02
CA ARG A 892 9.25 -16.44 30.18
C ARG A 892 10.00 -15.14 29.87
N GLY A 893 10.05 -14.70 28.62
CA GLY A 893 10.69 -13.45 28.19
C GLY A 893 12.19 -13.60 27.94
N ILE A 894 12.64 -14.76 27.45
CA ILE A 894 13.97 -14.88 26.81
C ILE A 894 13.83 -14.43 25.36
N ASP A 895 14.75 -13.58 24.91
CA ASP A 895 14.80 -13.20 23.50
C ASP A 895 15.46 -14.32 22.69
N LEU A 896 14.67 -15.13 21.99
CA LEU A 896 15.20 -16.22 21.15
C LEU A 896 15.48 -15.80 19.71
N LYS A 897 15.05 -14.59 19.33
CA LYS A 897 15.03 -14.12 17.93
C LYS A 897 15.93 -12.91 17.70
N ASP A 898 16.63 -12.42 18.74
CA ASP A 898 17.46 -11.21 18.65
C ASP A 898 16.57 -10.03 18.20
N GLU A 899 15.43 -9.84 18.89
CA GLU A 899 14.40 -8.85 18.55
C GLU A 899 14.96 -7.42 18.66
N ASP A 900 15.98 -7.18 19.50
CA ASP A 900 16.67 -5.90 19.62
C ASP A 900 17.96 -5.77 18.78
N LEU A 901 18.31 -6.82 18.02
CA LEU A 901 19.43 -6.89 17.08
C LEU A 901 20.80 -6.59 17.72
N ASP A 902 20.97 -6.90 19.01
CA ASP A 902 22.24 -6.73 19.73
C ASP A 902 23.20 -7.93 19.55
N GLY A 903 22.72 -9.01 18.92
CA GLY A 903 23.45 -10.24 18.65
C GLY A 903 23.35 -11.30 19.77
N SER A 904 22.55 -11.05 20.80
CA SER A 904 22.24 -11.99 21.89
C SER A 904 20.87 -12.64 21.69
N ILE A 905 20.80 -13.95 21.92
CA ILE A 905 19.55 -14.73 21.91
C ILE A 905 19.26 -15.39 23.27
N SER A 906 19.78 -14.80 24.35
CA SER A 906 19.77 -15.43 25.68
C SER A 906 19.47 -14.48 26.83
N ASP A 907 19.29 -13.21 26.50
CA ASP A 907 18.99 -12.11 27.39
C ASP A 907 17.47 -11.88 27.46
N ALA A 908 17.09 -10.78 28.12
CA ALA A 908 15.70 -10.55 28.48
C ALA A 908 14.98 -9.82 27.36
N ARG A 909 13.94 -10.44 26.80
CA ARG A 909 13.00 -9.77 25.91
C ARG A 909 12.29 -8.67 26.70
N THR A 910 12.64 -7.40 26.46
CA THR A 910 12.08 -6.23 27.15
C THR A 910 10.69 -5.84 26.64
N HIS A 911 9.87 -6.85 26.37
CA HIS A 911 8.52 -6.75 25.84
C HIS A 911 7.49 -7.07 26.93
N MET A 912 6.38 -6.35 26.88
CA MET A 912 5.19 -6.61 27.67
C MET A 912 4.00 -6.58 26.71
N GLY A 913 3.14 -7.59 26.74
CA GLY A 913 1.93 -7.59 25.91
C GLY A 913 0.98 -6.43 26.22
N ASP A 914 0.09 -6.13 25.28
CA ASP A 914 -0.90 -5.07 25.39
C ASP A 914 -1.88 -5.26 26.57
N PRO A 915 -2.05 -4.25 27.44
CA PRO A 915 -3.07 -4.24 28.50
C PRO A 915 -4.41 -3.66 28.01
N MET A 916 -4.81 -3.95 26.76
CA MET A 916 -5.92 -3.30 26.04
C MET A 916 -7.26 -3.29 26.80
N HIS A 917 -7.56 -4.38 27.49
CA HIS A 917 -8.77 -4.53 28.32
C HIS A 917 -8.52 -4.43 29.83
N ALA A 918 -7.31 -4.10 30.26
CA ALA A 918 -6.90 -4.22 31.64
C ALA A 918 -6.66 -2.86 32.28
N GLN A 919 -7.51 -2.52 33.26
CA GLN A 919 -7.22 -1.38 34.13
C GLN A 919 -6.20 -1.79 35.20
N PRO A 920 -5.09 -1.03 35.38
CA PRO A 920 -4.13 -1.30 36.44
C PRO A 920 -4.76 -1.21 37.84
N ALA A 921 -4.67 -2.30 38.61
CA ALA A 921 -5.15 -2.36 39.99
C ALA A 921 -4.00 -2.09 40.96
N ILE A 922 -4.12 -1.02 41.76
CA ILE A 922 -3.11 -0.70 42.78
C ILE A 922 -3.50 -1.29 44.12
N LEU A 923 -2.64 -2.16 44.66
CA LEU A 923 -2.80 -2.74 45.99
C LEU A 923 -1.75 -2.18 46.94
N ASN A 924 -2.20 -1.74 48.12
CA ASN A 924 -1.33 -1.35 49.22
C ASN A 924 -1.49 -2.37 50.35
N TYR A 925 -0.38 -2.96 50.80
CA TYR A 925 -0.38 -3.87 51.94
C TYR A 925 0.71 -3.48 52.94
N ALA A 926 0.43 -3.78 54.21
CA ALA A 926 1.36 -3.53 55.30
C ALA A 926 2.26 -4.75 55.48
N ASP A 927 3.57 -4.55 55.37
CA ASP A 927 4.57 -5.57 55.68
C ASP A 927 5.52 -5.03 56.76
N GLY A 928 5.50 -5.66 57.94
CA GLY A 928 6.40 -5.34 59.04
C GLY A 928 6.39 -3.87 59.53
N GLY A 929 5.32 -3.11 59.27
CA GLY A 929 5.23 -1.68 59.60
C GLY A 929 5.60 -0.72 58.47
N SER A 930 6.01 -1.24 57.31
CA SER A 930 6.19 -0.49 56.05
C SER A 930 5.00 -0.72 55.12
N THR A 931 4.58 0.31 54.37
CA THR A 931 3.54 0.16 53.34
C THR A 931 4.23 -0.15 52.01
N LYS A 932 3.87 -1.28 51.39
CA LYS A 932 4.32 -1.65 50.04
C LYS A 932 3.17 -1.45 49.05
N THR A 933 3.50 -0.88 47.89
CA THR A 933 2.54 -0.62 46.81
C THR A 933 2.91 -1.49 45.60
N THR A 934 1.96 -2.31 45.15
CA THR A 934 2.11 -3.17 43.96
C THR A 934 1.00 -2.87 42.97
N ILE A 935 1.37 -2.79 41.69
CA ILE A 935 0.45 -2.54 40.59
C ILE A 935 0.27 -3.85 39.84
N PHE A 936 -0.99 -4.26 39.69
CA PHE A 936 -1.36 -5.44 38.93
C PHE A 936 -1.96 -5.01 37.60
N VAL A 937 -1.44 -5.55 36.50
CA VAL A 937 -1.99 -5.32 35.16
C VAL A 937 -1.96 -6.63 34.38
N ALA A 938 -3.07 -6.96 33.73
CA ALA A 938 -3.16 -8.11 32.86
C ALA A 938 -2.85 -7.70 31.42
N THR A 939 -2.30 -8.61 30.64
CA THR A 939 -1.97 -8.39 29.22
C THR A 939 -2.58 -9.49 28.36
N ASN A 940 -2.79 -9.20 27.09
CA ASN A 940 -3.35 -10.18 26.15
C ASN A 940 -2.36 -11.29 25.76
N GLU A 941 -1.08 -11.17 26.14
CA GLU A 941 -0.14 -12.31 26.22
C GLU A 941 -0.54 -13.38 27.26
N GLY A 942 -1.62 -13.14 28.03
CA GLY A 942 -2.13 -14.07 29.03
C GLY A 942 -1.42 -13.96 30.38
N LEU A 943 -0.64 -12.91 30.60
CA LEU A 943 0.09 -12.68 31.86
C LEU A 943 -0.61 -11.65 32.74
N LEU A 944 -0.72 -11.97 34.03
CA LEU A 944 -0.96 -10.99 35.09
C LEU A 944 0.37 -10.57 35.69
N HIS A 945 0.78 -9.34 35.42
CA HIS A 945 2.03 -8.77 35.92
C HIS A 945 1.82 -8.09 37.28
N ALA A 946 2.74 -8.30 38.20
CA ALA A 946 2.81 -7.60 39.48
C ALA A 946 4.05 -6.71 39.51
N VAL A 947 3.87 -5.39 39.40
CA VAL A 947 4.94 -4.40 39.25
C VAL A 947 5.13 -3.61 40.55
N GLU A 948 6.38 -3.46 41.00
CA GLU A 948 6.72 -2.66 42.19
C GLU A 948 6.64 -1.15 41.89
N HIS A 949 5.99 -0.41 42.78
CA HIS A 949 5.81 1.03 42.66
C HIS A 949 7.13 1.82 42.53
N GLU A 950 8.13 1.45 43.32
CA GLU A 950 9.34 2.24 43.53
C GLU A 950 10.20 2.36 42.27
N ASN A 951 10.38 1.26 41.52
CA ASN A 951 11.33 1.17 40.41
C ASN A 951 10.77 0.54 39.13
N GLY A 952 9.50 0.08 39.13
CA GLY A 952 8.90 -0.54 37.96
C GLY A 952 9.36 -1.98 37.72
N THR A 953 10.08 -2.59 38.66
CA THR A 953 10.52 -3.99 38.55
C THR A 953 9.32 -4.92 38.63
N GLU A 954 9.24 -5.87 37.73
CA GLU A 954 8.28 -6.97 37.83
C GLU A 954 8.66 -7.89 38.99
N LEU A 955 7.80 -7.94 40.01
CA LEU A 955 7.96 -8.82 41.15
C LEU A 955 7.70 -10.27 40.75
N TYR A 956 6.61 -10.52 40.02
CA TYR A 956 6.29 -11.81 39.43
C TYR A 956 5.23 -11.62 38.34
N ALA A 957 5.09 -12.63 37.48
CA ALA A 957 3.97 -12.75 36.56
C ALA A 957 3.25 -14.08 36.76
N TYR A 958 1.96 -14.12 36.47
CA TYR A 958 1.15 -15.33 36.55
C TYR A 958 0.41 -15.57 35.24
N MET A 959 0.58 -16.75 34.65
CA MET A 959 -0.14 -17.21 33.48
C MET A 959 -1.13 -18.31 33.89
N PRO A 960 -2.45 -18.08 33.81
CA PRO A 960 -3.42 -19.15 34.00
C PRO A 960 -3.26 -20.23 32.91
N LYS A 961 -3.65 -21.46 33.23
CA LYS A 961 -3.63 -22.60 32.30
C LYS A 961 -4.52 -22.36 31.07
#